data_AF-A0A1D7QX76-F1
#
_entry.id   AF-A0A1D7QX76-F1
#
_cell.length_a   1.000
_cell.length_b   1.000
_cell.length_c   1.000
_cell.angle_alpha   90.00
_cell.angle_beta   90.00
_cell.angle_gamma   90.00
#
_symmetry.space_group_name_H-M   'P 1'
#
loop_
_entity.id
_entity.type
_entity.pdbx_description
1 polymer ?
#
loop_
_entity_poly.entity_id
_entity_poly.type
_entity_poly.pdbx_seq_one_letter_code
_entity_poly.pdbx_strand_id
1 'polypeptide(L)'
;MQTAEHQTIERLSINTIRTLSIDAVEKANSGHPGLPMGAAPMAYQLWTKHMNHHPKNPDWFNRDRFVLSAGHGSMLLYSLLHVSGYDLTKDDLKQFRQWGSKTPGHPEYGHTEGVEATTGPLGQGIGMAVGMAMAERHLAATFNKPDFDLVDHYTYALCGDGDLMEGVASEAASLAAHLKLGRLIVLYDSNDISLDGDLNRSFSENVADRFSSYGWQVLRVEDGNDLNEIDQAITAAKQNLEQPTMIEVKTTIGFGSPNRAGSSAAHGAPLGKEEIKLTKEAYGWPYEEDFFVPDEVYAHFQSDVIEAGKQKEAQWQQLLSSYEEKYPEAAKQFRNAITDTLPEQWTEQLPSYEMGTDPASRASSGEAINAIAKAVPHFFGGSADLAGSNKTTIKDVGDFTPTDYAGRNIWFGVREFAMGAALNGMTLHGGIKAFGGTFFVFSDYLRPAIRLAALMNLPVTYVFTHDSVAVGEDGPTHQPVEQLASLRAMPNLNVIRPADGNETSAAWEVAMTATETPTALVLSRQNLPTIEGTKENARDGVKKGAYVVSAPDAEEPAALLLATGSEVKLAIDAKEELAKENIPVSVVSMPSWDLFEAQSKAYKDSVLTPKVKTRLAIEMAASLGWDHYTGEHGAVHCIDGFGASGAMDKVLNEYGFTTDQIVTKVKGLLQSE
;
A
#
# COMPACT_ATOMS: atom_id res chain seq x y z
N MET A 1 13.69 11.55 52.29
CA MET A 1 12.23 11.41 52.46
C MET A 1 11.60 12.77 52.25
N GLN A 2 11.37 13.11 50.98
CA GLN A 2 10.43 14.14 50.57
C GLN A 2 9.18 13.36 50.15
N THR A 3 8.05 13.71 50.74
CA THR A 3 6.75 13.04 50.62
C THR A 3 6.26 13.03 49.18
N ALA A 4 5.66 11.91 48.78
CA ALA A 4 4.88 11.77 47.56
C ALA A 4 3.81 12.88 47.49
N GLU A 5 4.10 13.96 46.75
CA GLU A 5 3.05 14.79 46.17
C GLU A 5 2.28 13.90 45.20
N HIS A 6 0.96 13.81 45.38
CA HIS A 6 0.05 12.98 44.60
C HIS A 6 0.33 13.16 43.10
N GLN A 7 0.88 12.13 42.45
CA GLN A 7 0.91 12.09 40.98
C GLN A 7 -0.54 12.15 40.49
N THR A 8 -0.84 13.06 39.58
CA THR A 8 -2.12 13.09 38.85
C THR A 8 -2.28 11.79 38.05
N ILE A 9 -3.52 11.33 37.86
CA ILE A 9 -3.79 10.08 37.14
C ILE A 9 -3.26 10.11 35.69
N GLU A 10 -3.23 11.29 35.07
CA GLU A 10 -2.64 11.54 33.75
C GLU A 10 -1.14 11.22 33.75
N ARG A 11 -0.38 11.84 34.67
CA ARG A 11 1.06 11.61 34.82
C ARG A 11 1.39 10.15 35.15
N LEU A 12 0.58 9.50 35.98
CA LEU A 12 0.76 8.08 36.29
C LEU A 12 0.52 7.20 35.06
N SER A 13 -0.50 7.51 34.27
CA SER A 13 -0.82 6.82 33.01
C SER A 13 0.30 6.97 31.97
N ILE A 14 0.81 8.20 31.79
CA ILE A 14 1.96 8.50 30.92
C ILE A 14 3.19 7.71 31.36
N ASN A 15 3.50 7.72 32.65
CA ASN A 15 4.64 6.97 33.17
C ASN A 15 4.44 5.46 33.07
N THR A 16 3.20 4.95 33.16
CA THR A 16 2.89 3.54 32.89
C THR A 16 3.21 3.16 31.44
N ILE A 17 2.84 4.00 30.48
CA ILE A 17 3.19 3.79 29.05
C ILE A 17 4.71 3.77 28.86
N ARG A 18 5.42 4.70 29.51
CA ARG A 18 6.90 4.75 29.48
C ARG A 18 7.52 3.49 30.06
N THR A 19 7.09 3.06 31.25
CA THR A 19 7.68 1.91 31.93
C THR A 19 7.35 0.59 31.25
N LEU A 20 6.12 0.38 30.76
CA LEU A 20 5.78 -0.78 29.92
C LEU A 20 6.68 -0.87 28.69
N SER A 21 6.91 0.27 28.03
CA SER A 21 7.76 0.34 26.84
C SER A 21 9.21 -0.01 27.15
N ILE A 22 9.76 0.56 28.22
CA ILE A 22 11.13 0.30 28.68
C ILE A 22 11.30 -1.18 29.07
N ASP A 23 10.39 -1.71 29.88
CA ASP A 23 10.48 -3.08 30.42
C ASP A 23 10.37 -4.12 29.29
N ALA A 24 9.51 -3.88 28.28
CA ALA A 24 9.38 -4.75 27.12
C ALA A 24 10.64 -4.76 26.25
N VAL A 25 11.22 -3.59 25.97
CA VAL A 25 12.48 -3.47 25.22
C VAL A 25 13.63 -4.16 25.96
N GLU A 26 13.72 -3.99 27.28
CA GLU A 26 14.75 -4.63 28.10
C GLU A 26 14.58 -6.16 28.12
N LYS A 27 13.35 -6.65 28.31
CA LYS A 27 13.06 -8.09 28.31
C LYS A 27 13.35 -8.74 26.95
N ALA A 28 13.06 -8.04 25.86
CA ALA A 28 13.39 -8.51 24.51
C ALA A 28 14.89 -8.38 24.19
N ASN A 29 15.64 -7.61 24.99
CA ASN A 29 17.01 -7.17 24.71
C ASN A 29 17.15 -6.57 23.29
N SER A 30 16.09 -5.89 22.83
CA SER A 30 15.95 -5.38 21.47
C SER A 30 14.80 -4.37 21.41
N GLY A 31 14.98 -3.24 20.74
CA GLY A 31 13.91 -2.25 20.51
C GLY A 31 14.34 -0.82 20.74
N HIS A 32 13.37 0.09 20.70
CA HIS A 32 13.58 1.54 20.69
C HIS A 32 12.85 2.19 21.87
N PRO A 33 13.53 2.47 23.00
CA PRO A 33 12.88 3.06 24.18
C PRO A 33 12.74 4.58 24.08
N GLY A 34 13.59 5.26 23.30
CA GLY A 34 13.70 6.72 23.28
C GLY A 34 12.42 7.45 22.88
N LEU A 35 11.83 7.10 21.73
CA LEU A 35 10.57 7.70 21.26
C LEU A 35 9.41 7.42 22.23
N PRO A 36 9.15 6.18 22.67
CA PRO A 36 8.12 5.92 23.68
C PRO A 36 8.26 6.76 24.95
N MET A 37 9.50 7.07 25.37
CA MET A 37 9.75 7.92 26.53
C MET A 37 9.43 9.39 26.28
N GLY A 38 9.86 9.93 25.13
CA GLY A 38 9.65 11.32 24.74
C GLY A 38 8.19 11.63 24.37
N ALA A 39 7.57 10.76 23.56
CA ALA A 39 6.26 11.00 22.95
C ALA A 39 5.07 10.43 23.74
N ALA A 40 5.30 9.77 24.88
CA ALA A 40 4.22 9.26 25.73
C ALA A 40 3.16 10.32 26.10
N PRO A 41 3.51 11.57 26.47
CA PRO A 41 2.51 12.60 26.81
C PRO A 41 1.61 12.96 25.63
N MET A 42 2.18 13.20 24.43
CA MET A 42 1.39 13.58 23.26
C MET A 42 0.47 12.45 22.79
N ALA A 43 0.94 11.21 22.84
CA ALA A 43 0.14 10.05 22.46
C ALA A 43 -0.95 9.76 23.50
N TYR A 44 -0.65 9.90 24.79
CA TYR A 44 -1.65 9.81 25.87
C TYR A 44 -2.78 10.83 25.71
N GLN A 45 -2.41 12.10 25.48
CA GLN A 45 -3.38 13.19 25.31
C GLN A 45 -4.29 12.92 24.12
N LEU A 46 -3.71 12.53 22.99
CA LEU A 46 -4.44 12.17 21.78
C LEU A 46 -5.43 11.01 22.02
N TRP A 47 -4.95 9.89 22.56
CA TRP A 47 -5.76 8.67 22.76
C TRP A 47 -6.91 8.89 23.72
N THR A 48 -6.65 9.52 24.85
CA THR A 48 -7.62 9.57 25.95
C THR A 48 -8.61 10.72 25.82
N LYS A 49 -8.24 11.82 25.16
CA LYS A 49 -9.08 13.03 25.11
C LYS A 49 -9.62 13.39 23.73
N HIS A 50 -8.92 13.03 22.64
CA HIS A 50 -9.27 13.53 21.31
C HIS A 50 -9.76 12.48 20.33
N MET A 51 -9.28 11.24 20.42
CA MET A 51 -9.66 10.17 19.51
C MET A 51 -11.05 9.61 19.80
N ASN A 52 -11.77 9.31 18.73
CA ASN A 52 -13.00 8.52 18.73
C ASN A 52 -12.66 7.09 18.34
N HIS A 53 -12.47 6.19 19.30
CA HIS A 53 -12.21 4.78 18.99
C HIS A 53 -12.85 3.89 20.04
N HIS A 54 -13.21 2.66 19.65
CA HIS A 54 -13.82 1.69 20.55
C HIS A 54 -12.97 0.42 20.59
N PRO A 55 -12.13 0.22 21.62
CA PRO A 55 -11.22 -0.92 21.70
C PRO A 55 -11.89 -2.30 21.70
N LYS A 56 -13.18 -2.41 22.02
CA LYS A 56 -13.95 -3.67 21.91
C LYS A 56 -14.61 -3.87 20.55
N ASN A 57 -14.51 -2.89 19.66
CA ASN A 57 -14.84 -3.02 18.25
C ASN A 57 -13.82 -2.22 17.41
N PRO A 58 -12.58 -2.74 17.25
CA PRO A 58 -11.55 -2.09 16.42
C PRO A 58 -12.00 -1.89 14.97
N ASP A 59 -12.99 -2.66 14.50
CA ASP A 59 -13.52 -2.59 13.14
C ASP A 59 -14.61 -1.53 12.94
N TRP A 60 -14.95 -0.75 13.97
CA TRP A 60 -15.91 0.34 13.84
C TRP A 60 -15.49 1.28 12.69
N PHE A 61 -16.30 1.33 11.63
CA PHE A 61 -15.94 1.98 10.37
C PHE A 61 -15.65 3.48 10.53
N ASN A 62 -16.38 4.18 11.40
CA ASN A 62 -16.23 5.64 11.59
C ASN A 62 -15.35 6.02 12.81
N ARG A 63 -14.48 5.12 13.27
CA ARG A 63 -13.46 5.46 14.28
C ARG A 63 -12.44 6.44 13.71
N ASP A 64 -11.83 7.27 14.55
CA ASP A 64 -10.62 7.99 14.17
C ASP A 64 -9.50 7.00 13.84
N ARG A 65 -8.73 7.28 12.78
CA ARG A 65 -7.59 6.46 12.38
C ARG A 65 -6.31 6.99 13.01
N PHE A 66 -5.42 6.12 13.46
CA PHE A 66 -4.10 6.49 13.95
C PHE A 66 -2.98 5.68 13.29
N VAL A 67 -2.00 6.38 12.72
CA VAL A 67 -0.82 5.79 12.09
C VAL A 67 0.45 6.21 12.84
N LEU A 68 1.18 5.24 13.39
CA LEU A 68 2.53 5.48 13.92
C LEU A 68 3.53 5.46 12.75
N SER A 69 3.74 6.58 12.05
CA SER A 69 4.70 6.65 10.93
C SER A 69 6.12 6.32 11.38
N ALA A 70 6.50 6.83 12.56
CA ALA A 70 7.73 6.46 13.25
C ALA A 70 7.62 5.05 13.88
N GLY A 71 7.41 4.03 13.04
CA GLY A 71 7.07 2.66 13.46
C GLY A 71 8.10 1.99 14.38
N HIS A 72 9.32 2.52 14.46
CA HIS A 72 10.32 2.05 15.42
C HIS A 72 9.86 2.24 16.88
N GLY A 73 9.01 3.23 17.14
CA GLY A 73 8.34 3.48 18.42
C GLY A 73 7.23 2.50 18.78
N SER A 74 7.21 1.30 18.20
CA SER A 74 6.13 0.30 18.30
C SER A 74 5.65 0.01 19.73
N MET A 75 6.56 -0.01 20.72
CA MET A 75 6.17 -0.21 22.12
C MET A 75 5.29 0.90 22.71
N LEU A 76 5.36 2.14 22.19
CA LEU A 76 4.41 3.18 22.55
C LEU A 76 2.99 2.77 22.15
N LEU A 77 2.82 2.33 20.90
CA LEU A 77 1.55 1.88 20.35
C LEU A 77 1.03 0.64 21.09
N TYR A 78 1.87 -0.37 21.30
CA TYR A 78 1.46 -1.58 22.01
C TYR A 78 1.09 -1.31 23.47
N SER A 79 1.82 -0.41 24.15
CA SER A 79 1.45 0.00 25.51
C SER A 79 0.09 0.71 25.53
N LEU A 80 -0.15 1.61 24.58
CA LEU A 80 -1.45 2.31 24.43
C LEU A 80 -2.60 1.34 24.13
N LEU A 81 -2.41 0.41 23.19
CA LEU A 81 -3.41 -0.61 22.84
C LEU A 81 -3.77 -1.46 24.06
N HIS A 82 -2.75 -1.91 24.80
CA HIS A 82 -2.92 -2.70 26.01
C HIS A 82 -3.72 -1.96 27.09
N VAL A 83 -3.29 -0.76 27.50
CA VAL A 83 -3.98 -0.02 28.57
C VAL A 83 -5.35 0.51 28.13
N SER A 84 -5.56 0.72 26.83
CA SER A 84 -6.86 1.09 26.25
C SER A 84 -7.81 -0.10 26.13
N GLY A 85 -7.37 -1.34 26.36
CA GLY A 85 -8.22 -2.52 26.38
C GLY A 85 -8.55 -3.15 25.02
N TYR A 86 -7.71 -2.95 24.00
CA TYR A 86 -7.69 -3.81 22.80
C TYR A 86 -7.29 -5.24 23.17
N ASP A 87 -7.40 -6.20 22.25
CA ASP A 87 -6.96 -7.60 22.47
C ASP A 87 -5.43 -7.78 22.47
N LEU A 88 -4.78 -7.05 23.37
CA LEU A 88 -3.35 -7.11 23.63
C LEU A 88 -3.12 -7.21 25.14
N THR A 89 -2.66 -8.37 25.58
CA THR A 89 -2.46 -8.64 27.00
C THR A 89 -1.09 -8.17 27.48
N LYS A 90 -0.92 -8.04 28.79
CA LYS A 90 0.40 -7.80 29.39
C LYS A 90 1.41 -8.91 29.03
N ASP A 91 0.94 -10.15 28.85
CA ASP A 91 1.81 -11.25 28.46
C ASP A 91 2.25 -11.14 27.00
N ASP A 92 1.40 -10.60 26.11
CA ASP A 92 1.81 -10.24 24.74
C ASP A 92 2.91 -9.17 24.75
N LEU A 93 2.81 -8.15 25.62
CA LEU A 93 3.88 -7.14 25.77
C LEU A 93 5.19 -7.77 26.25
N LYS A 94 5.12 -8.76 27.14
CA LYS A 94 6.31 -9.53 27.55
C LYS A 94 6.90 -10.35 26.40
N GLN A 95 6.13 -10.65 25.35
CA GLN A 95 6.61 -11.35 24.14
C GLN A 95 7.01 -10.39 23.02
N PHE A 96 7.26 -9.11 23.32
CA PHE A 96 7.77 -8.15 22.34
C PHE A 96 8.97 -8.70 21.57
N ARG A 97 8.92 -8.61 20.23
CA ARG A 97 9.94 -9.08 19.28
C ARG A 97 10.25 -10.58 19.33
N GLN A 98 9.36 -11.40 19.93
CA GLN A 98 9.52 -12.85 19.94
C GLN A 98 8.79 -13.50 18.76
N TRP A 99 9.24 -14.69 18.36
CA TRP A 99 8.65 -15.43 17.25
C TRP A 99 7.16 -15.71 17.48
N GLY A 100 6.33 -15.28 16.53
CA GLY A 100 4.87 -15.50 16.56
C GLY A 100 4.12 -14.65 17.59
N SER A 101 4.75 -13.67 18.23
CA SER A 101 4.06 -12.78 19.16
C SER A 101 3.18 -11.76 18.44
N LYS A 102 2.11 -11.28 19.09
CA LYS A 102 1.27 -10.17 18.62
C LYS A 102 1.97 -8.79 18.71
N THR A 103 3.24 -8.74 19.09
CA THR A 103 4.00 -7.52 19.37
C THR A 103 5.33 -7.54 18.59
N PRO A 104 5.28 -7.49 17.24
CA PRO A 104 6.46 -7.50 16.40
C PRO A 104 7.34 -6.26 16.59
N GLY A 105 8.51 -6.24 15.95
CA GLY A 105 9.49 -5.16 16.15
C GLY A 105 9.03 -3.78 15.66
N HIS A 106 8.19 -3.76 14.64
CA HIS A 106 7.48 -2.61 14.09
C HIS A 106 5.99 -2.98 13.95
N PRO A 107 5.04 -2.02 13.93
CA PRO A 107 3.62 -2.33 13.80
C PRO A 107 3.32 -3.08 12.51
N GLU A 108 2.53 -4.14 12.60
CA GLU A 108 2.10 -4.96 11.46
C GLU A 108 0.56 -5.03 11.44
N TYR A 109 -0.04 -4.45 10.40
CA TYR A 109 -1.47 -4.52 10.13
C TYR A 109 -1.91 -5.98 9.94
N GLY A 110 -3.09 -6.33 10.47
CA GLY A 110 -3.64 -7.69 10.43
C GLY A 110 -3.01 -8.66 11.44
N HIS A 111 -1.87 -8.32 12.03
CA HIS A 111 -1.18 -9.16 13.03
C HIS A 111 -1.45 -8.73 14.48
N THR A 112 -1.56 -7.42 14.72
CA THR A 112 -1.91 -6.84 16.02
C THR A 112 -3.23 -6.08 15.93
N GLU A 113 -4.20 -6.42 16.76
CA GLU A 113 -5.49 -5.72 16.81
C GLU A 113 -5.31 -4.24 17.20
N GLY A 114 -5.95 -3.33 16.46
CA GLY A 114 -5.85 -1.88 16.65
C GLY A 114 -4.64 -1.22 15.97
N VAL A 115 -3.78 -1.97 15.27
CA VAL A 115 -2.76 -1.40 14.37
C VAL A 115 -3.38 -1.11 13.01
N GLU A 116 -3.48 0.17 12.65
CA GLU A 116 -4.14 0.62 11.41
C GLU A 116 -3.30 0.46 10.14
N ALA A 117 -1.98 0.37 10.27
CA ALA A 117 -1.07 0.27 9.13
C ALA A 117 0.26 -0.39 9.52
N THR A 118 0.81 -1.22 8.64
CA THR A 118 2.20 -1.68 8.77
C THR A 118 3.14 -0.53 8.49
N THR A 119 3.97 -0.18 9.47
CA THR A 119 4.95 0.92 9.39
C THR A 119 6.33 0.42 9.78
N GLY A 120 7.37 1.21 9.53
CA GLY A 120 8.76 0.81 9.71
C GLY A 120 9.64 1.45 8.64
N PRO A 121 9.36 1.24 7.34
CA PRO A 121 9.88 2.10 6.29
C PRO A 121 9.38 3.53 6.49
N LEU A 122 10.29 4.45 6.79
CA LEU A 122 9.97 5.83 7.18
C LEU A 122 9.30 6.60 6.03
N GLY A 123 8.51 7.61 6.39
CA GLY A 123 7.77 8.48 5.46
C GLY A 123 6.49 7.86 4.89
N GLN A 124 6.44 6.53 4.73
CA GLN A 124 5.26 5.86 4.15
C GLN A 124 4.03 5.92 5.06
N GLY A 125 4.20 5.98 6.39
CA GLY A 125 3.08 6.14 7.32
C GLY A 125 2.32 7.45 7.11
N ILE A 126 3.04 8.56 6.87
CA ILE A 126 2.42 9.84 6.48
C ILE A 126 1.68 9.69 5.15
N GLY A 127 2.29 9.06 4.14
CA GLY A 127 1.64 8.82 2.84
C GLY A 127 0.34 8.01 2.95
N MET A 128 0.33 6.98 3.79
CA MET A 128 -0.88 6.19 4.08
C MET A 128 -1.93 6.99 4.86
N ALA A 129 -1.52 7.80 5.84
CA ALA A 129 -2.45 8.68 6.55
C ALA A 129 -3.10 9.71 5.61
N VAL A 130 -2.36 10.25 4.65
CA VAL A 130 -2.92 11.09 3.58
C VAL A 130 -3.96 10.31 2.77
N GLY A 131 -3.65 9.07 2.37
CA GLY A 131 -4.62 8.19 1.70
C GLY A 131 -5.89 7.91 2.51
N MET A 132 -5.77 7.64 3.81
CA MET A 132 -6.91 7.45 4.70
C MET A 132 -7.79 8.71 4.78
N ALA A 133 -7.18 9.90 4.88
CA ALA A 133 -7.91 11.16 4.90
C ALA A 133 -8.59 11.47 3.55
N MET A 134 -7.98 11.09 2.42
CA MET A 134 -8.61 11.19 1.10
C MET A 134 -9.84 10.28 1.00
N ALA A 135 -9.74 9.03 1.45
CA ALA A 135 -10.85 8.08 1.47
C ALA A 135 -12.02 8.59 2.33
N GLU A 136 -11.71 9.09 3.53
CA GLU A 136 -12.70 9.65 4.45
C GLU A 136 -13.48 10.81 3.80
N ARG A 137 -12.78 11.79 3.19
CA ARG A 137 -13.43 12.91 2.48
C ARG A 137 -14.27 12.46 1.29
N HIS A 138 -13.76 11.50 0.51
CA HIS A 138 -14.48 10.98 -0.64
C HIS A 138 -15.78 10.28 -0.24
N LEU A 139 -15.72 9.40 0.75
CA LEU A 139 -16.87 8.65 1.24
C LEU A 139 -17.86 9.55 1.96
N ALA A 140 -17.39 10.54 2.73
CA ALA A 140 -18.24 11.56 3.35
C ALA A 140 -19.03 12.33 2.28
N ALA A 141 -18.37 12.84 1.24
CA ALA A 141 -19.05 13.58 0.17
C ALA A 141 -20.03 12.71 -0.63
N THR A 142 -19.75 11.42 -0.76
CA THR A 142 -20.60 10.47 -1.49
C THR A 142 -21.84 10.06 -0.69
N PHE A 143 -21.65 9.70 0.59
CA PHE A 143 -22.66 9.02 1.40
C PHE A 143 -23.32 9.88 2.46
N ASN A 144 -22.69 10.96 2.95
CA ASN A 144 -23.36 11.82 3.90
C ASN A 144 -24.57 12.51 3.23
N LYS A 145 -25.57 12.80 4.05
CA LYS A 145 -26.81 13.48 3.66
C LYS A 145 -27.13 14.54 4.73
N PRO A 146 -28.05 15.49 4.46
CA PRO A 146 -28.47 16.44 5.48
C PRO A 146 -28.93 15.69 6.74
N ASP A 147 -28.34 16.05 7.88
CA ASP A 147 -28.52 15.43 9.21
C ASP A 147 -27.90 14.03 9.40
N PHE A 148 -27.11 13.52 8.43
CA PHE A 148 -26.47 12.21 8.49
C PHE A 148 -24.99 12.28 8.10
N ASP A 149 -24.15 12.56 9.08
CA ASP A 149 -22.70 12.49 8.98
C ASP A 149 -22.22 11.06 9.26
N LEU A 150 -22.39 10.17 8.28
CA LEU A 150 -22.04 8.75 8.41
C LEU A 150 -20.54 8.51 8.39
N VAL A 151 -19.84 9.22 7.51
CA VAL A 151 -18.38 9.23 7.44
C VAL A 151 -17.95 10.62 7.88
N ASP A 152 -17.47 10.68 9.12
CA ASP A 152 -17.01 11.91 9.75
C ASP A 152 -16.04 11.58 10.88
N HIS A 153 -14.77 11.42 10.53
CA HIS A 153 -13.73 11.12 11.50
C HIS A 153 -12.40 11.76 11.13
N TYR A 154 -11.47 11.79 12.09
CA TYR A 154 -10.13 12.29 11.89
C TYR A 154 -9.17 11.17 11.48
N THR A 155 -8.07 11.58 10.86
CA THR A 155 -6.88 10.75 10.66
C THR A 155 -5.71 11.42 11.36
N TYR A 156 -5.09 10.69 12.28
CA TYR A 156 -3.91 11.13 13.01
C TYR A 156 -2.68 10.35 12.57
N ALA A 157 -1.53 11.02 12.51
CA ALA A 157 -0.25 10.35 12.38
C ALA A 157 0.74 10.86 13.42
N LEU A 158 1.57 9.97 13.97
CA LEU A 158 2.74 10.33 14.77
C LEU A 158 4.01 10.04 13.97
N CYS A 159 4.78 11.07 13.68
CA CYS A 159 6.02 10.99 12.91
C CYS A 159 7.21 11.53 13.69
N GLY A 160 8.41 11.21 13.24
CA GLY A 160 9.66 11.80 13.74
C GLY A 160 10.48 12.43 12.62
N ASP A 161 11.69 12.88 12.96
CA ASP A 161 12.58 13.57 12.00
C ASP A 161 12.88 12.72 10.76
N GLY A 162 13.04 11.41 10.96
CA GLY A 162 13.30 10.45 9.88
C GLY A 162 12.19 10.40 8.83
N ASP A 163 10.93 10.51 9.24
CA ASP A 163 9.82 10.59 8.29
C ASP A 163 9.87 11.89 7.48
N LEU A 164 10.27 12.99 8.09
CA LEU A 164 10.27 14.31 7.47
C LEU A 164 11.49 14.58 6.58
N MET A 165 12.52 13.73 6.66
CA MET A 165 13.63 13.68 5.71
C MET A 165 13.29 12.91 4.42
N GLU A 166 12.33 11.99 4.47
CA GLU A 166 11.98 11.14 3.33
C GLU A 166 11.20 11.91 2.25
N GLY A 167 11.58 11.66 0.98
CA GLY A 167 10.97 12.33 -0.18
C GLY A 167 9.47 12.06 -0.30
N VAL A 168 9.04 10.82 -0.02
CA VAL A 168 7.63 10.40 -0.08
C VAL A 168 6.73 11.20 0.89
N ALA A 169 7.25 11.57 2.06
CA ALA A 169 6.49 12.38 3.01
C ALA A 169 6.30 13.82 2.51
N SER A 170 7.29 14.37 1.80
CA SER A 170 7.18 15.68 1.15
C SER A 170 6.17 15.68 0.01
N GLU A 171 6.19 14.65 -0.84
CA GLU A 171 5.19 14.44 -1.88
C GLU A 171 3.77 14.37 -1.30
N ALA A 172 3.59 13.54 -0.26
CA ALA A 172 2.30 13.36 0.40
C ALA A 172 1.81 14.64 1.10
N ALA A 173 2.69 15.36 1.80
CA ALA A 173 2.36 16.62 2.46
C ALA A 173 1.95 17.69 1.45
N SER A 174 2.66 17.78 0.31
CA SER A 174 2.30 18.68 -0.78
C SER A 174 0.90 18.37 -1.34
N LEU A 175 0.60 17.09 -1.57
CA LEU A 175 -0.71 16.65 -2.07
C LEU A 175 -1.84 16.91 -1.06
N ALA A 176 -1.64 16.60 0.21
CA ALA A 176 -2.63 16.80 1.27
C ALA A 176 -3.03 18.26 1.46
N ALA A 177 -2.07 19.18 1.33
CA ALA A 177 -2.34 20.62 1.40
C ALA A 177 -3.13 21.10 0.18
N HIS A 178 -2.73 20.66 -1.02
CA HIS A 178 -3.46 20.96 -2.24
C HIS A 178 -4.93 20.49 -2.16
N LEU A 179 -5.14 19.32 -1.57
CA LEU A 179 -6.46 18.73 -1.34
C LEU A 179 -7.17 19.23 -0.08
N LYS A 180 -6.59 20.18 0.68
CA LYS A 180 -7.20 20.77 1.88
C LYS A 180 -7.77 19.73 2.87
N LEU A 181 -7.00 18.69 3.17
CA LEU A 181 -7.44 17.60 4.05
C LEU A 181 -7.48 18.02 5.54
N GLY A 182 -8.41 18.89 5.93
CA GLY A 182 -8.47 19.47 7.28
C GLY A 182 -8.81 18.51 8.43
N ARG A 183 -9.05 17.23 8.14
CA ARG A 183 -9.19 16.17 9.14
C ARG A 183 -7.94 15.31 9.31
N LEU A 184 -6.86 15.68 8.63
CA LEU A 184 -5.53 15.10 8.82
C LEU A 184 -4.73 15.94 9.82
N ILE A 185 -4.32 15.32 10.92
CA ILE A 185 -3.50 15.94 11.95
C ILE A 185 -2.24 15.10 12.17
N VAL A 186 -1.07 15.69 11.96
CA VAL A 186 0.23 15.04 12.15
C VAL A 186 0.88 15.61 13.40
N LEU A 187 1.16 14.74 14.37
CA LEU A 187 1.99 15.05 15.53
C LEU A 187 3.43 14.69 15.17
N TYR A 188 4.31 15.67 15.22
CA TYR A 188 5.73 15.52 14.94
C TYR A 188 6.50 15.53 16.26
N ASP A 189 7.06 14.38 16.63
CA ASP A 189 8.01 14.23 17.73
C ASP A 189 9.35 14.84 17.33
N SER A 190 9.51 16.13 17.62
CA SER A 190 10.71 16.90 17.26
C SER A 190 11.69 16.94 18.42
N ASN A 191 12.65 16.02 18.40
CA ASN A 191 13.54 15.75 19.53
C ASN A 191 15.04 16.04 19.26
N ASP A 192 15.35 16.56 18.07
CA ASP A 192 16.69 16.95 17.60
C ASP A 192 17.71 15.80 17.52
N ILE A 193 17.24 14.54 17.50
CA ILE A 193 18.07 13.34 17.44
C ILE A 193 17.61 12.41 16.31
N SER A 194 18.56 12.01 15.47
CA SER A 194 18.41 10.88 14.55
C SER A 194 19.21 9.67 15.03
N LEU A 195 19.11 8.54 14.33
CA LEU A 195 19.79 7.30 14.73
C LEU A 195 21.31 7.49 14.87
N ASP A 196 21.94 8.26 13.97
CA ASP A 196 23.40 8.46 13.96
C ASP A 196 23.91 9.57 14.91
N GLY A 197 23.01 10.26 15.62
CA GLY A 197 23.35 11.34 16.55
C GLY A 197 22.49 12.60 16.36
N ASP A 198 23.05 13.73 16.78
CA ASP A 198 22.42 15.05 16.67
C ASP A 198 21.90 15.31 15.25
N LEU A 199 20.64 15.69 15.16
CA LEU A 199 19.91 15.89 13.91
C LEU A 199 20.58 16.95 13.02
N ASN A 200 21.15 17.98 13.62
CA ASN A 200 21.82 19.09 12.92
C ASN A 200 23.00 18.65 12.02
N ARG A 201 23.48 17.41 12.15
CA ARG A 201 24.55 16.85 11.32
C ARG A 201 24.08 16.53 9.90
N SER A 202 22.78 16.32 9.69
CA SER A 202 22.19 16.00 8.38
C SER A 202 20.91 16.77 8.05
N PHE A 203 20.26 17.37 9.04
CA PHE A 203 18.97 18.04 8.87
C PHE A 203 18.91 19.33 9.69
N SER A 204 18.73 20.45 8.98
CA SER A 204 18.78 21.81 9.56
C SER A 204 17.85 22.80 8.84
N GLU A 205 16.88 22.28 8.10
CA GLU A 205 15.84 23.10 7.48
C GLU A 205 14.82 23.59 8.52
N ASN A 206 14.01 24.58 8.13
CA ASN A 206 12.84 24.98 8.89
C ASN A 206 11.62 24.18 8.43
N VAL A 207 11.28 23.13 9.19
CA VAL A 207 10.12 22.27 8.93
C VAL A 207 8.82 23.07 8.93
N ALA A 208 8.65 24.01 9.87
CA ALA A 208 7.46 24.83 9.97
C ALA A 208 7.27 25.70 8.73
N ASP A 209 8.34 26.31 8.21
CA ASP A 209 8.28 27.09 6.97
C ASP A 209 7.98 26.20 5.76
N ARG A 210 8.57 25.00 5.68
CA ARG A 210 8.27 24.03 4.60
C ARG A 210 6.80 23.63 4.61
N PHE A 211 6.24 23.22 5.74
CA PHE A 211 4.83 22.83 5.85
C PHE A 211 3.88 24.01 5.59
N SER A 212 4.20 25.19 6.10
CA SER A 212 3.46 26.42 5.80
C SER A 212 3.48 26.73 4.31
N SER A 213 4.61 26.51 3.62
CA SER A 213 4.73 26.72 2.17
C SER A 213 3.89 25.75 1.33
N TYR A 214 3.64 24.53 1.82
CA TYR A 214 2.68 23.61 1.19
C TYR A 214 1.24 24.09 1.35
N GLY A 215 0.92 24.80 2.44
CA GLY A 215 -0.42 25.24 2.80
C GLY A 215 -1.01 24.54 4.03
N TRP A 216 -0.17 23.93 4.88
CA TRP A 216 -0.60 23.35 6.15
C TRP A 216 -0.79 24.42 7.22
N GLN A 217 -1.66 24.15 8.19
CA GLN A 217 -1.55 24.82 9.48
C GLN A 217 -0.34 24.22 10.23
N VAL A 218 0.50 25.10 10.77
CA VAL A 218 1.61 24.69 11.63
C VAL A 218 1.37 25.22 13.03
N LEU A 219 1.35 24.32 14.00
CA LEU A 219 1.27 24.61 15.41
C LEU A 219 2.53 24.08 16.10
N ARG A 220 2.90 24.70 17.20
CA ARG A 220 4.08 24.32 17.97
C ARG A 220 3.74 24.23 19.45
N VAL A 221 4.20 23.15 20.07
CA VAL A 221 4.18 22.90 21.50
C VAL A 221 5.63 22.94 21.97
N GLU A 222 5.97 23.86 22.86
CA GLU A 222 7.36 24.08 23.28
C GLU A 222 7.79 23.09 24.37
N ASP A 223 6.86 22.66 25.22
CA ASP A 223 7.08 21.60 26.20
C ASP A 223 6.22 20.37 25.88
N GLY A 224 6.83 19.35 25.30
CA GLY A 224 6.15 18.08 25.01
C GLY A 224 5.72 17.26 26.23
N ASN A 225 5.96 17.73 27.46
CA ASN A 225 5.35 17.18 28.67
C ASN A 225 4.16 18.02 29.20
N ASP A 226 3.87 19.20 28.63
CA ASP A 226 2.71 20.01 29.00
C ASP A 226 1.45 19.54 28.26
N LEU A 227 0.61 18.79 28.98
CA LEU A 227 -0.64 18.26 28.44
C LEU A 227 -1.63 19.35 28.02
N ASN A 228 -1.58 20.53 28.64
CA ASN A 228 -2.48 21.62 28.27
C ASN A 228 -2.07 22.26 26.94
N GLU A 229 -0.78 22.44 26.68
CA GLU A 229 -0.30 22.93 25.39
C GLU A 229 -0.64 21.94 24.27
N ILE A 230 -0.45 20.65 24.51
CA ILE A 230 -0.80 19.58 23.56
C ILE A 230 -2.30 19.57 23.28
N ASP A 231 -3.15 19.62 24.32
CA ASP A 231 -4.61 19.67 24.19
C ASP A 231 -5.09 20.88 23.39
N GLN A 232 -4.52 22.06 23.68
CA GLN A 232 -4.84 23.30 22.97
C GLN A 232 -4.45 23.21 21.51
N ALA A 233 -3.29 22.64 21.19
CA ALA A 233 -2.83 22.47 19.82
C ALA A 233 -3.72 21.51 19.04
N ILE A 234 -4.06 20.33 19.60
CA ILE A 234 -4.95 19.38 18.93
C ILE A 234 -6.36 19.97 18.77
N THR A 235 -6.87 20.68 19.78
CA THR A 235 -8.17 21.36 19.70
C THR A 235 -8.17 22.44 18.61
N ALA A 236 -7.12 23.26 18.53
CA ALA A 236 -6.97 24.27 17.48
C ALA A 236 -6.87 23.63 16.09
N ALA A 237 -6.17 22.51 15.96
CA ALA A 237 -6.10 21.74 14.71
C ALA A 237 -7.49 21.27 14.25
N LYS A 238 -8.29 20.70 15.16
CA LYS A 238 -9.66 20.22 14.87
C LYS A 238 -10.63 21.36 14.51
N GLN A 239 -10.31 22.61 14.85
CA GLN A 239 -11.11 23.78 14.47
C GLN A 239 -10.81 24.26 13.04
N ASN A 240 -9.68 23.86 12.46
CA ASN A 240 -9.29 24.25 11.10
C ASN A 240 -9.59 23.13 10.11
N LEU A 241 -10.77 23.17 9.50
CA LEU A 241 -11.17 22.18 8.51
C LEU A 241 -10.71 22.51 7.08
N GLU A 242 -10.04 23.65 6.87
CA GLU A 242 -9.59 24.13 5.55
C GLU A 242 -8.16 23.69 5.21
N GLN A 243 -7.38 23.25 6.19
CA GLN A 243 -5.98 22.89 6.03
C GLN A 243 -5.65 21.65 6.86
N PRO A 244 -4.86 20.69 6.34
CA PRO A 244 -4.25 19.70 7.20
C PRO A 244 -3.32 20.39 8.21
N THR A 245 -3.17 19.81 9.40
CA THR A 245 -2.40 20.42 10.49
C THR A 245 -1.18 19.59 10.88
N MET A 246 -0.02 20.24 10.99
CA MET A 246 1.19 19.68 11.57
C MET A 246 1.44 20.35 12.92
N ILE A 247 1.52 19.55 13.97
CA ILE A 247 1.82 19.98 15.34
C ILE A 247 3.24 19.53 15.65
N GLU A 248 4.17 20.47 15.65
CA GLU A 248 5.54 20.23 16.10
C GLU A 248 5.56 20.21 17.63
N VAL A 249 5.82 19.05 18.21
CA VAL A 249 5.93 18.89 19.66
C VAL A 249 7.41 18.73 20.00
N LYS A 250 7.99 19.73 20.68
CA LYS A 250 9.37 19.62 21.14
C LYS A 250 9.46 18.67 22.31
N THR A 251 10.25 17.61 22.16
CA THR A 251 10.42 16.60 23.21
C THR A 251 11.90 16.36 23.50
N THR A 252 12.15 15.57 24.56
CA THR A 252 13.47 15.00 24.83
C THR A 252 13.39 13.51 24.57
N ILE A 253 14.13 13.01 23.57
CA ILE A 253 14.23 11.56 23.35
C ILE A 253 14.80 10.89 24.60
N GLY A 254 14.22 9.76 25.02
CA GLY A 254 14.68 9.08 26.23
C GLY A 254 14.47 9.88 27.52
N PHE A 255 13.50 10.82 27.54
CA PHE A 255 13.16 11.64 28.71
C PHE A 255 13.16 10.83 30.01
N GLY A 256 13.81 11.33 31.06
CA GLY A 256 13.92 10.66 32.36
C GLY A 256 15.16 9.78 32.53
N SER A 257 15.80 9.31 31.47
CA SER A 257 17.10 8.62 31.56
C SER A 257 18.22 9.61 31.85
N PRO A 258 18.87 9.58 33.03
CA PRO A 258 19.87 10.59 33.36
C PRO A 258 21.09 10.59 32.45
N ASN A 259 21.45 9.44 31.88
CA ASN A 259 22.67 9.30 31.09
C ASN A 259 22.42 9.19 29.58
N ARG A 260 21.17 9.01 29.12
CA ARG A 260 20.87 8.82 27.69
C ARG A 260 19.84 9.80 27.13
N ALA A 261 19.10 10.52 27.96
CA ALA A 261 18.13 11.51 27.48
C ALA A 261 18.80 12.56 26.56
N GLY A 262 18.12 12.93 25.48
CA GLY A 262 18.62 13.91 24.52
C GLY A 262 19.80 13.41 23.67
N SER A 263 19.96 12.10 23.51
CA SER A 263 21.05 11.52 22.73
C SER A 263 20.60 10.31 21.90
N SER A 264 21.31 10.00 20.82
CA SER A 264 21.04 8.82 20.00
C SER A 264 21.26 7.49 20.75
N ALA A 265 21.93 7.50 21.91
CA ALA A 265 22.09 6.32 22.77
C ALA A 265 20.76 5.80 23.34
N ALA A 266 19.71 6.63 23.35
CA ALA A 266 18.34 6.21 23.71
C ALA A 266 17.51 5.72 22.51
N HIS A 267 17.99 5.87 21.27
CA HIS A 267 17.19 5.61 20.08
C HIS A 267 16.90 4.12 19.86
N GLY A 268 17.93 3.28 19.64
CA GLY A 268 17.77 1.92 19.11
C GLY A 268 18.32 0.79 19.96
N ALA A 269 18.57 1.03 21.26
CA ALA A 269 19.09 0.01 22.17
C ALA A 269 18.37 0.03 23.52
N PRO A 270 18.23 -1.12 24.20
CA PRO A 270 17.79 -1.18 25.58
C PRO A 270 18.61 -0.26 26.50
N LEU A 271 17.96 0.31 27.51
CA LEU A 271 18.60 1.20 28.47
C LEU A 271 19.59 0.45 29.38
N GLY A 272 19.30 -0.82 29.68
CA GLY A 272 20.03 -1.61 30.67
C GLY A 272 19.53 -1.37 32.10
N LYS A 273 19.51 -2.44 32.89
CA LYS A 273 18.96 -2.50 34.26
C LYS A 273 19.27 -1.30 35.17
N GLU A 274 20.52 -0.86 35.24
CA GLU A 274 20.92 0.27 36.10
C GLU A 274 20.27 1.58 35.64
N GLU A 275 20.27 1.84 34.33
CA GLU A 275 19.67 3.03 33.75
C GLU A 275 18.15 3.02 33.91
N ILE A 276 17.51 1.85 33.81
CA ILE A 276 16.07 1.69 34.04
C ILE A 276 15.70 2.08 35.47
N LYS A 277 16.48 1.63 36.46
CA LYS A 277 16.24 1.99 37.86
C LYS A 277 16.32 3.50 38.06
N LEU A 278 17.37 4.13 37.54
CA LEU A 278 17.54 5.60 37.59
C LEU A 278 16.40 6.34 36.88
N THR A 279 15.93 5.80 35.75
CA THR A 279 14.82 6.36 34.98
C THR A 279 13.49 6.26 35.74
N LYS A 280 13.20 5.09 36.33
CA LYS A 280 12.01 4.88 37.19
C LYS A 280 12.06 5.81 38.42
N GLU A 281 13.23 6.02 39.03
CA GLU A 281 13.44 6.99 40.11
C GLU A 281 13.17 8.43 39.64
N ALA A 282 13.66 8.85 38.46
CA ALA A 282 13.44 10.17 37.90
C ALA A 282 11.95 10.46 37.60
N TYR A 283 11.18 9.42 37.24
CA TYR A 283 9.73 9.52 37.09
C TYR A 283 8.98 9.59 38.42
N GLY A 284 9.64 9.27 39.55
CA GLY A 284 8.98 9.03 40.83
C GLY A 284 8.08 7.79 40.78
N TRP A 285 8.43 6.78 39.97
CA TRP A 285 7.65 5.55 39.81
C TRP A 285 7.82 4.65 41.06
N PRO A 286 6.75 4.41 41.85
CA PRO A 286 6.89 3.77 43.16
C PRO A 286 6.90 2.23 43.12
N TYR A 287 6.69 1.63 41.95
CA TYR A 287 6.52 0.18 41.81
C TYR A 287 7.82 -0.48 41.38
N GLU A 288 8.25 -1.50 42.13
CA GLU A 288 9.47 -2.26 41.85
C GLU A 288 9.25 -3.35 40.79
N GLU A 289 8.02 -3.83 40.63
CA GLU A 289 7.68 -4.89 39.67
C GLU A 289 7.75 -4.40 38.21
N ASP A 290 8.41 -5.17 37.35
CA ASP A 290 8.40 -4.92 35.91
C ASP A 290 7.02 -5.22 35.31
N PHE A 291 6.68 -4.50 34.24
CA PHE A 291 5.37 -4.58 33.58
C PHE A 291 4.18 -4.27 34.52
N PHE A 292 4.40 -3.49 35.57
CA PHE A 292 3.35 -3.11 36.50
C PHE A 292 2.41 -2.06 35.88
N VAL A 293 1.10 -2.27 36.00
CA VAL A 293 0.06 -1.32 35.60
C VAL A 293 -0.84 -1.09 36.81
N PRO A 294 -0.90 0.13 37.37
CA PRO A 294 -1.79 0.44 38.48
C PRO A 294 -3.26 0.26 38.12
N ASP A 295 -4.07 -0.28 39.03
CA ASP A 295 -5.52 -0.48 38.80
C ASP A 295 -6.25 0.83 38.48
N GLU A 296 -5.82 1.94 39.07
CA GLU A 296 -6.36 3.28 38.78
C GLU A 296 -6.08 3.73 37.34
N VAL A 297 -4.98 3.30 36.72
CA VAL A 297 -4.71 3.55 35.28
C VAL A 297 -5.67 2.73 34.42
N TYR A 298 -5.90 1.45 34.73
CA TYR A 298 -6.92 0.68 34.00
C TYR A 298 -8.32 1.29 34.16
N ALA A 299 -8.70 1.71 35.38
CA ALA A 299 -9.99 2.35 35.62
C ALA A 299 -10.12 3.68 34.84
N HIS A 300 -9.03 4.44 34.74
CA HIS A 300 -8.96 5.67 33.95
C HIS A 300 -9.23 5.42 32.47
N PHE A 301 -8.51 4.48 31.85
CA PHE A 301 -8.72 4.13 30.42
C PHE A 301 -10.06 3.44 30.17
N GLN A 302 -10.58 2.65 31.12
CA GLN A 302 -11.92 2.08 31.03
C GLN A 302 -12.97 3.18 30.86
N SER A 303 -12.87 4.26 31.63
CA SER A 303 -13.79 5.40 31.53
C SER A 303 -13.57 6.22 30.26
N ASP A 304 -12.36 6.74 30.08
CA ASP A 304 -12.08 7.79 29.10
C ASP A 304 -11.95 7.26 27.66
N VAL A 305 -11.67 5.96 27.51
CA VAL A 305 -11.51 5.34 26.19
C VAL A 305 -12.60 4.30 25.93
N ILE A 306 -12.74 3.27 26.78
CA ILE A 306 -13.61 2.13 26.45
C ILE A 306 -15.09 2.52 26.50
N GLU A 307 -15.57 3.08 27.62
CA GLU A 307 -16.97 3.49 27.74
C GLU A 307 -17.30 4.69 26.85
N ALA A 308 -16.39 5.66 26.73
CA ALA A 308 -16.56 6.80 25.81
C ALA A 308 -16.67 6.34 24.34
N GLY A 309 -15.80 5.42 23.91
CA GLY A 309 -15.81 4.82 22.58
C GLY A 309 -17.09 4.07 22.28
N LYS A 310 -17.53 3.22 23.22
CA LYS A 310 -18.79 2.48 23.14
C LYS A 310 -20.00 3.40 22.97
N GLN A 311 -20.03 4.52 23.69
CA GLN A 311 -21.11 5.50 23.57
C GLN A 311 -21.12 6.17 22.19
N LYS A 312 -19.94 6.57 21.68
CA LYS A 312 -19.81 7.17 20.34
C LYS A 312 -20.20 6.20 19.23
N GLU A 313 -19.78 4.93 19.32
CA GLU A 313 -20.21 3.91 18.36
C GLU A 313 -21.73 3.68 18.43
N ALA A 314 -22.32 3.57 19.62
CA ALA A 314 -23.77 3.38 19.75
C ALA A 314 -24.57 4.53 19.12
N GLN A 315 -24.09 5.78 19.26
CA GLN A 315 -24.67 6.94 18.58
C GLN A 315 -24.56 6.82 17.05
N TRP A 316 -23.38 6.41 16.55
CA TRP A 316 -23.17 6.18 15.13
C TRP A 316 -24.05 5.05 14.58
N GLN A 317 -24.23 3.96 15.32
CA GLN A 317 -25.11 2.85 14.94
C GLN A 317 -26.57 3.33 14.84
N GLN A 318 -27.03 4.15 15.79
CA GLN A 318 -28.37 4.75 15.72
C GLN A 318 -28.53 5.68 14.51
N LEU A 319 -27.50 6.47 14.20
CA LEU A 319 -27.46 7.33 13.01
C LEU A 319 -27.54 6.49 11.73
N LEU A 320 -26.77 5.40 11.64
CA LEU A 320 -26.76 4.48 10.51
C LEU A 320 -28.11 3.79 10.33
N SER A 321 -28.75 3.31 11.39
CA SER A 321 -30.10 2.72 11.30
C SER A 321 -31.13 3.73 10.80
N SER A 322 -31.07 4.98 11.29
CA SER A 322 -31.96 6.04 10.82
C SER A 322 -31.68 6.43 9.36
N TYR A 323 -30.42 6.36 8.93
CA TYR A 323 -30.01 6.57 7.54
C TYR A 323 -30.54 5.46 6.63
N GLU A 324 -30.44 4.20 7.05
CA GLU A 324 -30.94 3.03 6.32
C GLU A 324 -32.45 3.11 6.07
N GLU A 325 -33.22 3.57 7.07
CA GLU A 325 -34.66 3.78 6.92
C GLU A 325 -34.99 4.92 5.95
N LYS A 326 -34.23 6.02 5.97
CA LYS A 326 -34.51 7.22 5.16
C LYS A 326 -33.96 7.15 3.73
N TYR A 327 -32.82 6.48 3.53
CA TYR A 327 -32.09 6.41 2.25
C TYR A 327 -31.66 4.98 1.90
N PRO A 328 -32.60 4.04 1.71
CA PRO A 328 -32.29 2.61 1.60
C PRO A 328 -31.33 2.25 0.47
N GLU A 329 -31.46 2.88 -0.70
CA GLU A 329 -30.55 2.62 -1.84
C GLU A 329 -29.13 3.13 -1.58
N ALA A 330 -28.99 4.34 -1.03
CA ALA A 330 -27.68 4.89 -0.69
C ALA A 330 -27.04 4.12 0.48
N ALA A 331 -27.84 3.61 1.41
CA ALA A 331 -27.39 2.74 2.49
C ALA A 331 -26.92 1.38 1.99
N LYS A 332 -27.63 0.78 1.02
CA LYS A 332 -27.17 -0.44 0.36
C LYS A 332 -25.83 -0.23 -0.35
N GLN A 333 -25.66 0.89 -1.06
CA GLN A 333 -24.38 1.23 -1.69
C GLN A 333 -23.27 1.45 -0.66
N PHE A 334 -23.56 2.15 0.43
CA PHE A 334 -22.62 2.36 1.53
C PHE A 334 -22.20 1.03 2.17
N ARG A 335 -23.17 0.14 2.49
CA ARG A 335 -22.91 -1.19 3.01
C ARG A 335 -22.01 -1.99 2.08
N ASN A 336 -22.35 -2.06 0.80
CA ASN A 336 -21.54 -2.75 -0.20
C ASN A 336 -20.11 -2.21 -0.26
N ALA A 337 -19.93 -0.88 -0.17
CA ALA A 337 -18.60 -0.27 -0.15
C ALA A 337 -17.81 -0.70 1.09
N ILE A 338 -18.36 -0.55 2.30
CA ILE A 338 -17.63 -0.81 3.54
C ILE A 338 -17.43 -2.31 3.83
N THR A 339 -18.17 -3.19 3.17
CA THR A 339 -17.99 -4.65 3.23
C THR A 339 -17.29 -5.23 1.99
N ASP A 340 -16.69 -4.37 1.16
CA ASP A 340 -15.97 -4.76 -0.07
C ASP A 340 -16.77 -5.69 -1.01
N THR A 341 -18.07 -5.48 -1.08
CA THR A 341 -19.00 -6.30 -1.85
C THR A 341 -19.23 -5.69 -3.23
N LEU A 342 -18.76 -6.39 -4.27
CA LEU A 342 -19.00 -6.00 -5.65
C LEU A 342 -20.46 -6.25 -6.06
N PRO A 343 -21.09 -5.35 -6.83
CA PRO A 343 -22.45 -5.55 -7.34
C PRO A 343 -22.57 -6.81 -8.20
N GLU A 344 -23.71 -7.50 -8.14
CA GLU A 344 -23.98 -8.64 -9.01
C GLU A 344 -23.83 -8.26 -10.49
N GLN A 345 -23.35 -9.20 -11.32
CA GLN A 345 -23.24 -9.04 -12.77
C GLN A 345 -22.34 -7.88 -13.24
N TRP A 346 -21.54 -7.26 -12.37
CA TRP A 346 -20.62 -6.18 -12.76
C TRP A 346 -19.67 -6.60 -13.89
N THR A 347 -19.26 -7.88 -13.92
CA THR A 347 -18.38 -8.45 -14.96
C THR A 347 -19.01 -8.49 -16.35
N GLU A 348 -20.34 -8.45 -16.47
CA GLU A 348 -21.04 -8.40 -17.77
C GLU A 348 -20.83 -7.06 -18.50
N GLN A 349 -20.36 -6.02 -17.78
CA GLN A 349 -20.07 -4.71 -18.36
C GLN A 349 -18.66 -4.63 -18.95
N LEU A 350 -17.77 -5.57 -18.64
CA LEU A 350 -16.40 -5.55 -19.14
C LEU A 350 -16.38 -5.69 -20.67
N PRO A 351 -15.51 -4.95 -21.37
CA PRO A 351 -15.47 -5.00 -22.82
C PRO A 351 -14.95 -6.35 -23.32
N SER A 352 -15.41 -6.72 -24.53
CA SER A 352 -14.94 -7.89 -25.26
C SER A 352 -14.59 -7.46 -26.68
N TYR A 353 -13.59 -8.11 -27.26
CA TYR A 353 -12.95 -7.71 -28.50
C TYR A 353 -13.02 -8.84 -29.51
N GLU A 354 -13.42 -8.50 -30.73
CA GLU A 354 -13.44 -9.42 -31.88
C GLU A 354 -12.12 -9.36 -32.63
N MET A 355 -11.78 -10.41 -33.38
CA MET A 355 -10.65 -10.37 -34.30
C MET A 355 -10.76 -9.18 -35.29
N GLY A 356 -9.63 -8.53 -35.55
CA GLY A 356 -9.56 -7.31 -36.35
C GLY A 356 -9.84 -6.02 -35.57
N THR A 357 -10.08 -6.13 -34.25
CA THR A 357 -9.99 -4.99 -33.33
C THR A 357 -8.65 -5.06 -32.60
N ASP A 358 -7.83 -4.01 -32.73
CA ASP A 358 -6.43 -4.07 -32.27
C ASP A 358 -6.09 -2.91 -31.32
N PRO A 359 -6.81 -2.72 -30.20
CA PRO A 359 -6.46 -1.67 -29.25
C PRO A 359 -5.12 -1.99 -28.55
N ALA A 360 -4.37 -0.95 -28.18
CA ALA A 360 -3.30 -1.11 -27.20
C ALA A 360 -3.89 -1.56 -25.85
N SER A 361 -3.17 -2.38 -25.06
CA SER A 361 -3.75 -2.88 -23.80
C SER A 361 -3.98 -1.76 -22.76
N ARG A 362 -3.27 -0.64 -22.84
CA ARG A 362 -3.63 0.57 -22.07
C ARG A 362 -5.01 1.13 -22.46
N ALA A 363 -5.38 1.05 -23.74
CA ALA A 363 -6.65 1.58 -24.23
C ALA A 363 -7.82 0.68 -23.81
N SER A 364 -7.68 -0.64 -23.96
CA SER A 364 -8.66 -1.61 -23.44
C SER A 364 -8.76 -1.54 -21.92
N SER A 365 -7.66 -1.32 -21.20
CA SER A 365 -7.69 -1.03 -19.76
C SER A 365 -8.51 0.22 -19.44
N GLY A 366 -8.36 1.30 -20.22
CA GLY A 366 -9.20 2.49 -20.06
C GLY A 366 -10.68 2.23 -20.29
N GLU A 367 -11.02 1.37 -21.25
CA GLU A 367 -12.41 0.92 -21.48
C GLU A 367 -12.93 0.08 -20.30
N ALA A 368 -12.13 -0.83 -19.77
CA ALA A 368 -12.44 -1.62 -18.59
C ALA A 368 -12.65 -0.74 -17.34
N ILE A 369 -11.76 0.23 -17.07
CA ILE A 369 -11.91 1.22 -15.98
C ILE A 369 -13.27 1.92 -16.07
N ASN A 370 -13.67 2.34 -17.27
CA ASN A 370 -14.93 3.04 -17.48
C ASN A 370 -16.16 2.13 -17.33
N ALA A 371 -16.06 0.86 -17.73
CA ALA A 371 -17.10 -0.13 -17.47
C ALA A 371 -17.24 -0.43 -15.97
N ILE A 372 -16.13 -0.67 -15.28
CA ILE A 372 -16.08 -0.91 -13.84
C ILE A 372 -16.65 0.28 -13.09
N ALA A 373 -16.25 1.51 -13.42
CA ALA A 373 -16.70 2.69 -12.70
C ALA A 373 -18.22 2.91 -12.78
N LYS A 374 -18.86 2.51 -13.88
CA LYS A 374 -20.33 2.53 -14.04
C LYS A 374 -21.01 1.48 -13.17
N ALA A 375 -20.41 0.30 -13.06
CA ALA A 375 -20.97 -0.83 -12.31
C ALA A 375 -20.66 -0.77 -10.81
N VAL A 376 -19.52 -0.23 -10.41
CA VAL A 376 -18.95 -0.25 -9.05
C VAL A 376 -18.76 1.20 -8.57
N PRO A 377 -19.72 1.75 -7.79
CA PRO A 377 -19.68 3.15 -7.37
C PRO A 377 -18.48 3.53 -6.49
N HIS A 378 -17.98 2.59 -5.70
CA HIS A 378 -16.83 2.79 -4.80
C HIS A 378 -15.46 2.51 -5.45
N PHE A 379 -15.40 2.45 -6.79
CA PHE A 379 -14.13 2.35 -7.53
C PHE A 379 -13.52 3.76 -7.70
N PHE A 380 -12.31 3.97 -7.21
CA PHE A 380 -11.73 5.32 -7.06
C PHE A 380 -10.24 5.29 -7.40
N GLY A 381 -9.76 6.26 -8.15
CA GLY A 381 -8.35 6.24 -8.56
C GLY A 381 -7.96 7.31 -9.54
N GLY A 382 -6.75 7.19 -10.08
CA GLY A 382 -6.22 8.22 -10.97
C GLY A 382 -4.82 7.93 -11.48
N SER A 383 -4.01 8.97 -11.63
CA SER A 383 -2.66 8.84 -12.17
C SER A 383 -1.70 9.88 -11.64
N ALA A 384 -0.42 9.50 -11.60
CA ALA A 384 0.69 10.41 -11.38
C ALA A 384 0.96 11.27 -12.63
N ASP A 385 0.12 12.29 -12.88
CA ASP A 385 0.19 13.25 -14.00
C ASP A 385 0.17 12.65 -15.43
N LEU A 386 -0.21 11.37 -15.53
CA LEU A 386 -0.15 10.62 -16.79
C LEU A 386 -1.51 10.06 -17.20
N ALA A 387 -2.62 10.62 -16.72
CA ALA A 387 -3.97 10.08 -16.94
C ALA A 387 -4.30 9.90 -18.44
N GLY A 388 -3.92 10.88 -19.27
CA GLY A 388 -4.10 10.81 -20.72
C GLY A 388 -3.21 9.76 -21.41
N SER A 389 -2.00 9.52 -20.89
CA SER A 389 -1.04 8.55 -21.43
C SER A 389 -1.34 7.12 -20.98
N ASN A 390 -1.74 6.96 -19.72
CA ASN A 390 -2.11 5.70 -19.09
C ASN A 390 -3.55 5.26 -19.41
N LYS A 391 -4.39 6.19 -19.89
CA LYS A 391 -5.82 5.98 -20.15
C LYS A 391 -6.62 5.64 -18.89
N THR A 392 -6.28 6.25 -17.77
CA THR A 392 -6.88 5.96 -16.45
C THR A 392 -8.04 6.87 -16.06
N THR A 393 -8.38 7.88 -16.87
CA THR A 393 -9.52 8.76 -16.61
C THR A 393 -10.83 7.99 -16.63
N ILE A 394 -11.57 8.09 -15.54
CA ILE A 394 -12.98 7.72 -15.48
C ILE A 394 -13.77 8.85 -16.14
N LYS A 395 -14.51 8.54 -17.20
CA LYS A 395 -15.34 9.48 -17.94
C LYS A 395 -16.64 9.73 -17.18
N ASP A 396 -17.23 10.90 -17.43
CA ASP A 396 -18.54 11.29 -16.90
C ASP A 396 -18.64 11.31 -15.37
N VAL A 397 -17.48 11.36 -14.68
CA VAL A 397 -17.36 11.58 -13.24
C VAL A 397 -16.42 12.77 -12.97
N GLY A 398 -16.64 13.48 -11.86
CA GLY A 398 -15.85 14.65 -11.49
C GLY A 398 -14.42 14.34 -11.04
N ASP A 399 -13.62 15.38 -10.86
CA ASP A 399 -12.28 15.33 -10.30
C ASP A 399 -12.32 15.44 -8.77
N PHE A 400 -11.51 14.65 -8.08
CA PHE A 400 -11.37 14.72 -6.63
C PHE A 400 -10.60 15.98 -6.24
N THR A 401 -11.32 16.99 -5.76
CA THR A 401 -10.78 18.32 -5.47
C THR A 401 -11.38 18.88 -4.18
N PRO A 402 -10.79 19.93 -3.56
CA PRO A 402 -11.38 20.56 -2.39
C PRO A 402 -12.79 21.12 -2.59
N THR A 403 -13.16 21.42 -3.83
CA THR A 403 -14.50 21.92 -4.19
C THR A 403 -15.49 20.81 -4.51
N ASP A 404 -15.00 19.59 -4.76
CA ASP A 404 -15.82 18.41 -5.03
C ASP A 404 -15.06 17.13 -4.62
N TYR A 405 -15.24 16.72 -3.37
CA TYR A 405 -14.66 15.46 -2.88
C TYR A 405 -15.42 14.22 -3.36
N ALA A 406 -16.61 14.36 -3.97
CA ALA A 406 -17.33 13.22 -4.55
C ALA A 406 -16.75 12.81 -5.92
N GLY A 407 -15.92 13.67 -6.53
CA GLY A 407 -15.17 13.34 -7.74
C GLY A 407 -14.33 12.07 -7.57
N ARG A 408 -14.19 11.30 -8.67
CA ARG A 408 -13.57 9.97 -8.67
C ARG A 408 -12.25 9.89 -9.42
N ASN A 409 -11.83 10.97 -10.08
CA ASN A 409 -10.52 11.09 -10.71
C ASN A 409 -9.53 11.79 -9.78
N ILE A 410 -8.51 11.07 -9.32
CA ILE A 410 -7.45 11.63 -8.47
C ILE A 410 -6.30 12.14 -9.34
N TRP A 411 -5.90 13.38 -9.08
CA TRP A 411 -4.75 14.02 -9.69
C TRP A 411 -3.57 14.00 -8.71
N PHE A 412 -2.79 12.92 -8.73
CA PHE A 412 -1.67 12.77 -7.79
C PHE A 412 -0.50 13.73 -8.07
N GLY A 413 -0.40 14.25 -9.31
CA GLY A 413 0.80 14.94 -9.80
C GLY A 413 1.98 13.98 -10.02
N VAL A 414 3.17 14.49 -10.32
CA VAL A 414 4.38 13.67 -10.51
C VAL A 414 4.92 13.20 -9.15
N ARG A 415 4.21 12.24 -8.55
CA ARG A 415 4.36 11.77 -7.16
C ARG A 415 4.07 10.28 -7.05
N GLU A 416 4.80 9.46 -7.80
CA GLU A 416 4.60 8.02 -7.87
C GLU A 416 4.60 7.36 -6.49
N PHE A 417 5.56 7.74 -5.64
CA PHE A 417 5.71 7.08 -4.34
C PHE A 417 4.58 7.48 -3.38
N ALA A 418 4.24 8.77 -3.29
CA ALA A 418 3.08 9.18 -2.49
C ALA A 418 1.77 8.64 -3.06
N MET A 419 1.62 8.50 -4.38
CA MET A 419 0.48 7.79 -4.98
C MET A 419 0.41 6.35 -4.45
N GLY A 420 1.50 5.60 -4.49
CA GLY A 420 1.56 4.23 -3.96
C GLY A 420 1.18 4.15 -2.48
N ALA A 421 1.74 5.03 -1.64
CA ALA A 421 1.43 5.06 -0.22
C ALA A 421 -0.02 5.50 0.06
N ALA A 422 -0.55 6.47 -0.69
CA ALA A 422 -1.94 6.92 -0.54
C ALA A 422 -2.93 5.84 -0.99
N LEU A 423 -2.64 5.07 -2.03
CA LEU A 423 -3.44 3.91 -2.42
C LEU A 423 -3.54 2.89 -1.28
N ASN A 424 -2.43 2.57 -0.63
CA ASN A 424 -2.42 1.69 0.55
C ASN A 424 -3.31 2.26 1.66
N GLY A 425 -3.19 3.56 1.94
CA GLY A 425 -4.02 4.24 2.94
C GLY A 425 -5.51 4.21 2.64
N MET A 426 -5.90 4.43 1.37
CA MET A 426 -7.29 4.35 0.94
C MET A 426 -7.87 2.93 1.07
N THR A 427 -7.06 1.91 0.76
CA THR A 427 -7.49 0.51 0.94
C THR A 427 -7.58 0.11 2.42
N LEU A 428 -6.62 0.53 3.26
CA LEU A 428 -6.66 0.31 4.72
C LEU A 428 -7.85 0.99 5.39
N HIS A 429 -8.25 2.17 4.91
CA HIS A 429 -9.43 2.86 5.41
C HIS A 429 -10.70 2.01 5.25
N GLY A 430 -10.79 1.24 4.16
CA GLY A 430 -11.96 0.49 3.74
C GLY A 430 -13.00 1.37 3.00
N GLY A 431 -13.92 0.74 2.29
CA GLY A 431 -14.96 1.47 1.54
C GLY A 431 -14.61 1.80 0.09
N ILE A 432 -13.41 1.46 -0.39
CA ILE A 432 -12.90 1.89 -1.70
C ILE A 432 -12.15 0.76 -2.42
N LYS A 433 -12.43 0.58 -3.72
CA LYS A 433 -11.56 -0.18 -4.64
C LYS A 433 -10.60 0.80 -5.33
N ALA A 434 -9.36 0.83 -4.85
CA ALA A 434 -8.36 1.83 -5.23
C ALA A 434 -7.50 1.41 -6.43
N PHE A 435 -7.24 2.34 -7.36
CA PHE A 435 -6.25 2.14 -8.42
C PHE A 435 -5.41 3.39 -8.72
N GLY A 436 -4.19 3.20 -9.22
CA GLY A 436 -3.33 4.31 -9.66
C GLY A 436 -2.42 3.92 -10.81
N GLY A 437 -2.19 4.86 -11.74
CA GLY A 437 -1.38 4.63 -12.92
C GLY A 437 -0.16 5.55 -13.09
N THR A 438 0.93 4.96 -13.59
CA THR A 438 2.14 5.64 -14.10
C THR A 438 2.76 4.77 -15.21
N PHE A 439 3.88 5.19 -15.79
CA PHE A 439 4.65 4.33 -16.70
C PHE A 439 5.35 3.21 -15.93
N PHE A 440 5.47 2.06 -16.56
CA PHE A 440 5.99 0.86 -15.91
C PHE A 440 7.45 1.01 -15.49
N VAL A 441 8.24 1.76 -16.25
CA VAL A 441 9.64 2.09 -15.90
C VAL A 441 9.74 2.90 -14.60
N PHE A 442 8.71 3.67 -14.26
CA PHE A 442 8.66 4.43 -13.01
C PHE A 442 8.05 3.63 -11.85
N SER A 443 7.73 2.34 -12.06
CA SER A 443 7.37 1.44 -10.96
C SER A 443 8.44 1.37 -9.86
N ASP A 444 9.70 1.65 -10.23
CA ASP A 444 10.82 1.74 -9.30
C ASP A 444 10.66 2.86 -8.25
N TYR A 445 10.02 3.98 -8.60
CA TYR A 445 9.81 5.10 -7.65
C TYR A 445 8.86 4.72 -6.52
N LEU A 446 7.87 3.87 -6.78
CA LEU A 446 6.86 3.45 -5.79
C LEU A 446 7.03 2.01 -5.31
N ARG A 447 8.12 1.34 -5.69
CA ARG A 447 8.40 -0.05 -5.32
C ARG A 447 8.29 -0.33 -3.81
N PRO A 448 8.77 0.55 -2.90
CA PRO A 448 8.60 0.29 -1.46
C PRO A 448 7.13 0.33 -1.00
N ALA A 449 6.27 1.10 -1.66
CA ALA A 449 4.83 1.12 -1.38
C ALA A 449 4.11 -0.13 -1.90
N ILE A 450 4.50 -0.62 -3.09
CA ILE A 450 4.01 -1.91 -3.62
C ILE A 450 4.37 -3.04 -2.65
N ARG A 451 5.61 -3.01 -2.13
CA ARG A 451 6.07 -3.98 -1.11
C ARG A 451 5.22 -3.92 0.16
N LEU A 452 4.84 -2.73 0.62
CA LEU A 452 3.98 -2.58 1.78
C LEU A 452 2.54 -3.05 1.50
N ALA A 453 1.99 -2.80 0.31
CA ALA A 453 0.69 -3.38 -0.08
C ALA A 453 0.72 -4.92 -0.02
N ALA A 454 1.76 -5.53 -0.60
CA ALA A 454 1.91 -6.97 -0.62
C ALA A 454 2.07 -7.56 0.80
N LEU A 455 2.87 -6.90 1.65
CA LEU A 455 3.07 -7.30 3.04
C LEU A 455 1.81 -7.18 3.89
N MET A 456 0.99 -6.15 3.64
CA MET A 456 -0.27 -5.90 4.35
C MET A 456 -1.47 -6.65 3.74
N ASN A 457 -1.26 -7.43 2.68
CA ASN A 457 -2.31 -8.11 1.94
C ASN A 457 -3.39 -7.17 1.38
N LEU A 458 -2.99 -6.00 0.85
CA LEU A 458 -3.94 -5.01 0.33
C LEU A 458 -4.22 -5.22 -1.15
N PRO A 459 -5.49 -5.34 -1.59
CA PRO A 459 -5.86 -5.52 -2.99
C PRO A 459 -5.82 -4.19 -3.79
N VAL A 460 -4.69 -3.49 -3.73
CA VAL A 460 -4.43 -2.28 -4.53
C VAL A 460 -4.18 -2.67 -5.99
N THR A 461 -4.77 -1.92 -6.93
CA THR A 461 -4.51 -2.11 -8.37
C THR A 461 -3.57 -1.06 -8.92
N TYR A 462 -2.42 -1.49 -9.45
CA TYR A 462 -1.45 -0.62 -10.12
C TYR A 462 -1.60 -0.76 -11.64
N VAL A 463 -1.78 0.35 -12.34
CA VAL A 463 -1.95 0.41 -13.79
C VAL A 463 -0.66 0.93 -14.42
N PHE A 464 0.24 0.02 -14.76
CA PHE A 464 1.54 0.35 -15.33
C PHE A 464 1.51 0.23 -16.85
N THR A 465 1.64 1.35 -17.56
CA THR A 465 1.62 1.35 -19.03
C THR A 465 3.01 1.55 -19.61
N HIS A 466 3.17 1.49 -20.94
CA HIS A 466 4.47 1.67 -21.60
C HIS A 466 5.47 0.61 -21.14
N ASP A 467 5.09 -0.65 -21.35
CA ASP A 467 5.63 -1.83 -20.67
C ASP A 467 6.99 -2.34 -21.14
N SER A 468 7.55 -1.83 -22.24
CA SER A 468 8.70 -2.45 -22.92
C SER A 468 9.49 -1.46 -23.78
N VAL A 469 10.53 -1.95 -24.47
CA VAL A 469 11.28 -1.19 -25.48
C VAL A 469 10.42 -0.68 -26.65
N ALA A 470 9.20 -1.22 -26.84
CA ALA A 470 8.23 -0.74 -27.83
C ALA A 470 7.74 0.71 -27.57
N VAL A 471 8.10 1.31 -26.44
CA VAL A 471 7.95 2.76 -26.24
C VAL A 471 8.64 3.56 -27.35
N GLY A 472 9.79 3.09 -27.86
CA GLY A 472 10.44 3.69 -29.03
C GLY A 472 11.18 4.99 -28.73
N GLU A 473 10.68 6.11 -29.20
CA GLU A 473 11.46 7.35 -29.31
C GLU A 473 11.92 7.94 -27.97
N ASP A 474 11.19 7.72 -26.87
CA ASP A 474 11.56 8.24 -25.54
C ASP A 474 12.85 7.61 -24.98
N GLY A 475 13.27 6.48 -25.55
CA GLY A 475 14.59 5.89 -25.31
C GLY A 475 14.75 5.19 -23.96
N PRO A 476 16.00 4.81 -23.61
CA PRO A 476 16.28 3.79 -22.58
C PRO A 476 15.81 4.16 -21.18
N THR A 477 15.69 5.45 -20.84
CA THR A 477 15.19 5.86 -19.50
C THR A 477 13.68 5.65 -19.34
N HIS A 478 12.97 5.40 -20.44
CA HIS A 478 11.50 5.20 -20.47
C HIS A 478 11.10 3.79 -20.89
N GLN A 479 12.07 2.92 -21.14
CA GLN A 479 11.87 1.59 -21.70
C GLN A 479 12.17 0.55 -20.62
N PRO A 480 11.14 -0.09 -20.04
CA PRO A 480 11.33 -1.14 -19.05
C PRO A 480 12.17 -2.30 -19.61
N VAL A 481 13.01 -2.86 -18.75
CA VAL A 481 13.77 -4.09 -19.01
C VAL A 481 13.63 -5.03 -17.82
N GLU A 482 14.07 -4.60 -16.64
CA GLU A 482 14.11 -5.40 -15.42
C GLU A 482 12.82 -5.36 -14.58
N GLN A 483 11.90 -4.45 -14.87
CA GLN A 483 10.75 -4.16 -14.00
C GLN A 483 9.82 -5.38 -13.83
N LEU A 484 9.64 -6.22 -14.86
CA LEU A 484 8.87 -7.48 -14.73
C LEU A 484 9.53 -8.43 -13.73
N ALA A 485 10.84 -8.68 -13.86
CA ALA A 485 11.57 -9.56 -12.94
C ALA A 485 11.59 -8.98 -11.52
N SER A 486 11.76 -7.65 -11.41
CA SER A 486 11.73 -6.91 -10.15
C SER A 486 10.41 -7.10 -9.40
N LEU A 487 9.27 -6.96 -10.09
CA LEU A 487 7.95 -7.15 -9.48
C LEU A 487 7.59 -8.62 -9.26
N ARG A 488 7.86 -9.52 -10.21
CA ARG A 488 7.59 -10.96 -10.06
C ARG A 488 8.37 -11.61 -8.91
N ALA A 489 9.53 -11.06 -8.55
CA ALA A 489 10.29 -11.52 -7.39
C ALA A 489 9.67 -11.10 -6.04
N MET A 490 8.68 -10.21 -6.04
CA MET A 490 8.02 -9.74 -4.83
C MET A 490 6.95 -10.75 -4.38
N PRO A 491 7.02 -11.25 -3.12
CA PRO A 491 5.98 -12.13 -2.59
C PRO A 491 4.62 -11.43 -2.54
N ASN A 492 3.53 -12.18 -2.72
CA ASN A 492 2.15 -11.70 -2.65
C ASN A 492 1.86 -10.50 -3.57
N LEU A 493 2.22 -10.59 -4.84
CA LEU A 493 1.88 -9.60 -5.86
C LEU A 493 1.46 -10.34 -7.13
N ASN A 494 0.25 -10.07 -7.62
CA ASN A 494 -0.15 -10.57 -8.94
C ASN A 494 0.45 -9.64 -10.00
N VAL A 495 1.41 -10.12 -10.79
CA VAL A 495 1.87 -9.40 -11.99
C VAL A 495 1.17 -9.98 -13.20
N ILE A 496 0.34 -9.15 -13.88
CA ILE A 496 -0.45 -9.58 -15.03
C ILE A 496 -0.11 -8.72 -16.25
N ARG A 497 0.47 -9.34 -17.28
CA ARG A 497 0.85 -8.70 -18.55
C ARG A 497 0.00 -9.27 -19.70
N PRO A 498 -1.20 -8.69 -19.96
CA PRO A 498 -2.16 -9.22 -20.92
C PRO A 498 -1.70 -9.08 -22.38
N ALA A 499 -1.98 -10.10 -23.18
CA ALA A 499 -1.60 -10.20 -24.58
C ALA A 499 -2.49 -9.43 -25.56
N ASP A 500 -3.75 -9.19 -25.19
CA ASP A 500 -4.72 -8.45 -26.01
C ASP A 500 -5.81 -7.78 -25.16
N GLY A 501 -6.84 -7.23 -25.82
CA GLY A 501 -7.98 -6.60 -25.15
C GLY A 501 -8.79 -7.56 -24.26
N ASN A 502 -9.00 -8.80 -24.68
CA ASN A 502 -9.79 -9.77 -23.92
C ASN A 502 -9.04 -10.23 -22.65
N GLU A 503 -7.72 -10.49 -22.77
CA GLU A 503 -6.89 -10.75 -21.59
C GLU A 503 -6.83 -9.53 -20.65
N THR A 504 -6.87 -8.30 -21.18
CA THR A 504 -6.90 -7.08 -20.36
C THR A 504 -8.19 -6.99 -19.53
N SER A 505 -9.35 -7.30 -20.12
CA SER A 505 -10.62 -7.36 -19.38
C SER A 505 -10.59 -8.43 -18.28
N ALA A 506 -10.06 -9.62 -18.58
CA ALA A 506 -9.91 -10.70 -17.61
C ALA A 506 -8.94 -10.33 -16.48
N ALA A 507 -7.86 -9.60 -16.78
CA ALA A 507 -6.90 -9.13 -15.79
C ALA A 507 -7.54 -8.13 -14.80
N TRP A 508 -8.39 -7.23 -15.28
CA TRP A 508 -9.19 -6.35 -14.42
C TRP A 508 -10.19 -7.11 -13.56
N GLU A 509 -10.77 -8.21 -14.06
CA GLU A 509 -11.59 -9.09 -13.25
C GLU A 509 -10.80 -9.70 -12.08
N VAL A 510 -9.59 -10.19 -12.34
CA VAL A 510 -8.69 -10.67 -11.27
C VAL A 510 -8.41 -9.55 -10.26
N ALA A 511 -8.05 -8.36 -10.73
CA ALA A 511 -7.71 -7.22 -9.87
C ALA A 511 -8.89 -6.81 -8.95
N MET A 512 -10.10 -6.70 -9.51
CA MET A 512 -11.29 -6.29 -8.74
C MET A 512 -11.76 -7.35 -7.74
N THR A 513 -11.58 -8.63 -8.06
CA THR A 513 -11.97 -9.75 -7.19
C THR A 513 -10.92 -10.14 -6.16
N ALA A 514 -9.72 -9.57 -6.24
CA ALA A 514 -8.69 -9.77 -5.24
C ALA A 514 -9.11 -9.18 -3.88
N THR A 515 -8.85 -9.92 -2.82
CA THR A 515 -9.15 -9.52 -1.42
C THR A 515 -7.88 -9.38 -0.58
N GLU A 516 -6.81 -10.11 -0.91
CA GLU A 516 -5.60 -10.21 -0.07
C GLU A 516 -4.30 -9.96 -0.85
N THR A 517 -4.37 -9.66 -2.15
CA THR A 517 -3.20 -9.58 -3.03
C THR A 517 -3.28 -8.35 -3.93
N PRO A 518 -2.29 -7.42 -3.88
CA PRO A 518 -2.22 -6.34 -4.86
C PRO A 518 -2.02 -6.88 -6.27
N THR A 519 -2.47 -6.12 -7.27
CA THR A 519 -2.36 -6.51 -8.68
C THR A 519 -1.68 -5.42 -9.49
N ALA A 520 -0.58 -5.78 -10.16
CA ALA A 520 0.11 -4.93 -11.13
C ALA A 520 -0.30 -5.34 -12.55
N LEU A 521 -1.05 -4.46 -13.22
CA LEU A 521 -1.42 -4.60 -14.63
C LEU A 521 -0.34 -3.93 -15.48
N VAL A 522 0.33 -4.70 -16.34
CA VAL A 522 1.46 -4.26 -17.18
C VAL A 522 1.01 -4.16 -18.63
N LEU A 523 0.92 -2.95 -19.16
CA LEU A 523 0.12 -2.62 -20.35
C LEU A 523 0.92 -1.92 -21.45
N SER A 524 0.64 -2.28 -22.70
CA SER A 524 1.36 -1.79 -23.88
C SER A 524 1.01 -0.34 -24.22
N ARG A 525 1.97 0.35 -24.86
CA ARG A 525 1.73 1.65 -25.51
C ARG A 525 1.07 1.47 -26.88
N GLN A 526 1.58 0.48 -27.61
CA GLN A 526 1.28 0.11 -28.98
C GLN A 526 0.08 -0.83 -29.08
N ASN A 527 -0.57 -0.82 -30.24
CA ASN A 527 -1.71 -1.68 -30.55
C ASN A 527 -1.31 -3.15 -30.52
N LEU A 528 -2.18 -3.99 -29.95
CA LEU A 528 -2.02 -5.44 -29.91
C LEU A 528 -3.16 -6.08 -30.69
N PRO A 529 -2.88 -6.97 -31.66
CA PRO A 529 -3.94 -7.67 -32.36
C PRO A 529 -4.78 -8.52 -31.42
N THR A 530 -6.11 -8.50 -31.57
CA THR A 530 -6.95 -9.46 -30.84
C THR A 530 -6.65 -10.88 -31.31
N ILE A 531 -6.33 -11.76 -30.37
CA ILE A 531 -5.89 -13.12 -30.66
C ILE A 531 -7.12 -14.03 -30.80
N GLU A 532 -7.08 -14.95 -31.78
CA GLU A 532 -8.15 -15.92 -31.99
C GLU A 532 -8.40 -16.76 -30.72
N GLY A 533 -9.67 -16.90 -30.34
CA GLY A 533 -10.09 -17.70 -29.19
C GLY A 533 -9.92 -17.05 -27.81
N THR A 534 -9.31 -15.85 -27.69
CA THR A 534 -9.20 -15.17 -26.39
C THR A 534 -10.53 -14.66 -25.89
N LYS A 535 -11.45 -14.30 -26.78
CA LYS A 535 -12.81 -13.88 -26.42
C LYS A 535 -13.53 -14.91 -25.54
N GLU A 536 -13.37 -16.19 -25.85
CA GLU A 536 -13.98 -17.28 -25.12
C GLU A 536 -13.12 -17.77 -23.94
N ASN A 537 -11.79 -17.79 -24.12
CA ASN A 537 -10.89 -18.51 -23.21
C ASN A 537 -10.08 -17.61 -22.26
N ALA A 538 -9.90 -16.31 -22.55
CA ALA A 538 -9.01 -15.44 -21.76
C ALA A 538 -9.47 -15.32 -20.32
N ARG A 539 -10.78 -15.27 -20.07
CA ARG A 539 -11.33 -15.17 -18.71
C ARG A 539 -10.83 -16.29 -17.79
N ASP A 540 -10.90 -17.53 -18.27
CA ASP A 540 -10.45 -18.70 -17.51
C ASP A 540 -8.92 -18.87 -17.57
N GLY A 541 -8.31 -18.53 -18.71
CA GLY A 541 -6.88 -18.63 -18.94
C GLY A 541 -6.07 -17.68 -18.06
N VAL A 542 -6.45 -16.40 -18.01
CA VAL A 542 -5.77 -15.37 -17.19
C VAL A 542 -5.91 -15.67 -15.70
N LYS A 543 -7.08 -16.12 -15.23
CA LYS A 543 -7.28 -16.56 -13.83
C LYS A 543 -6.36 -17.70 -13.42
N LYS A 544 -5.92 -18.51 -14.39
CA LYS A 544 -4.98 -19.61 -14.17
C LYS A 544 -3.53 -19.24 -14.49
N GLY A 545 -3.26 -17.99 -14.85
CA GLY A 545 -1.93 -17.40 -15.06
C GLY A 545 -1.20 -17.80 -16.33
N ALA A 546 -1.37 -19.03 -16.81
CA ALA A 546 -0.88 -19.46 -18.12
C ALA A 546 -1.81 -20.49 -18.75
N TYR A 547 -2.00 -20.42 -20.06
CA TYR A 547 -2.85 -21.34 -20.81
C TYR A 547 -2.39 -21.50 -22.26
N VAL A 548 -2.73 -22.63 -22.88
CA VAL A 548 -2.47 -22.87 -24.30
C VAL A 548 -3.41 -21.98 -25.11
N VAL A 549 -2.87 -20.92 -25.70
CA VAL A 549 -3.64 -19.98 -26.53
C VAL A 549 -3.76 -20.46 -27.97
N SER A 550 -2.79 -21.26 -28.45
CA SER A 550 -2.82 -21.79 -29.81
C SER A 550 -2.14 -23.16 -29.88
N ALA A 551 -2.93 -24.24 -29.83
CA ALA A 551 -2.44 -25.62 -29.93
C ALA A 551 -2.07 -26.03 -31.38
N PRO A 552 -1.08 -26.90 -31.60
CA PRO A 552 -0.79 -27.43 -32.94
C PRO A 552 -1.90 -28.37 -33.43
N ASP A 553 -1.90 -28.68 -34.73
CA ASP A 553 -2.77 -29.72 -35.29
C ASP A 553 -2.30 -31.16 -34.96
N ALA A 554 -1.13 -31.31 -34.33
CA ALA A 554 -0.56 -32.59 -33.91
C ALA A 554 -0.95 -32.95 -32.46
N GLU A 555 -1.04 -34.26 -32.16
CA GLU A 555 -1.33 -34.73 -30.80
C GLU A 555 -0.27 -34.32 -29.76
N GLU A 556 1.02 -34.31 -30.15
CA GLU A 556 2.13 -33.84 -29.31
C GLU A 556 2.95 -32.77 -30.09
N PRO A 557 3.15 -31.55 -29.53
CA PRO A 557 4.02 -30.54 -30.15
C PRO A 557 5.49 -30.94 -30.07
N ALA A 558 6.26 -30.55 -31.09
CA ALA A 558 7.72 -30.63 -31.10
C ALA A 558 8.37 -29.59 -30.17
N ALA A 559 7.74 -28.42 -30.01
CA ALA A 559 8.23 -27.36 -29.12
C ALA A 559 7.09 -26.55 -28.50
N LEU A 560 7.38 -25.89 -27.36
CA LEU A 560 6.50 -24.89 -26.74
C LEU A 560 7.09 -23.49 -26.91
N LEU A 561 6.26 -22.54 -27.31
CA LEU A 561 6.57 -21.10 -27.29
C LEU A 561 5.84 -20.48 -26.10
N LEU A 562 6.58 -19.96 -25.14
CA LEU A 562 6.07 -19.34 -23.92
C LEU A 562 6.21 -17.83 -24.08
N ALA A 563 5.11 -17.09 -24.07
CA ALA A 563 5.14 -15.65 -24.30
C ALA A 563 4.17 -14.92 -23.37
N THR A 564 4.41 -13.63 -23.18
CA THR A 564 3.53 -12.74 -22.40
C THR A 564 3.29 -11.45 -23.16
N GLY A 565 2.20 -10.76 -22.86
CA GLY A 565 1.93 -9.44 -23.44
C GLY A 565 2.01 -9.41 -24.96
N SER A 566 2.67 -8.38 -25.48
CA SER A 566 2.85 -8.16 -26.91
C SER A 566 3.57 -9.27 -27.67
N GLU A 567 4.30 -10.15 -26.99
CA GLU A 567 5.08 -11.21 -27.65
C GLU A 567 4.24 -12.45 -27.99
N VAL A 568 3.02 -12.57 -27.45
CA VAL A 568 2.16 -13.73 -27.74
C VAL A 568 1.77 -13.79 -29.20
N LYS A 569 1.44 -12.64 -29.83
CA LYS A 569 1.14 -12.62 -31.26
C LYS A 569 2.37 -12.98 -32.10
N LEU A 570 3.55 -12.49 -31.72
CA LEU A 570 4.82 -12.86 -32.37
C LEU A 570 5.08 -14.38 -32.29
N ALA A 571 4.76 -15.01 -31.17
CA ALA A 571 4.85 -16.46 -31.02
C ALA A 571 3.86 -17.21 -31.93
N ILE A 572 2.64 -16.69 -32.10
CA ILE A 572 1.64 -17.24 -33.03
C ILE A 572 2.11 -17.11 -34.49
N ASP A 573 2.65 -15.96 -34.88
CA ASP A 573 3.21 -15.76 -36.22
C ASP A 573 4.35 -16.76 -36.50
N ALA A 574 5.23 -16.97 -35.52
CA ALA A 574 6.31 -17.95 -35.64
C ALA A 574 5.78 -19.38 -35.76
N LYS A 575 4.71 -19.72 -35.02
CA LYS A 575 4.02 -21.00 -35.16
C LYS A 575 3.50 -21.21 -36.58
N GLU A 576 2.86 -20.19 -37.18
CA GLU A 576 2.32 -20.28 -38.53
C GLU A 576 3.42 -20.53 -39.57
N GLU A 577 4.58 -19.87 -39.44
CA GLU A 577 5.73 -20.13 -40.32
C GLU A 577 6.35 -21.52 -40.10
N LEU A 578 6.50 -21.96 -38.85
CA LEU A 578 7.01 -23.30 -38.52
C LEU A 578 6.09 -24.42 -39.04
N ALA A 579 4.78 -24.20 -39.03
CA ALA A 579 3.80 -25.15 -39.56
C ALA A 579 3.96 -25.39 -41.07
N LYS A 580 4.40 -24.38 -41.85
CA LYS A 580 4.69 -24.55 -43.29
C LYS A 580 5.84 -25.52 -43.55
N GLU A 581 6.68 -25.75 -42.55
CA GLU A 581 7.77 -26.72 -42.57
C GLU A 581 7.46 -28.00 -41.79
N ASN A 582 6.19 -28.23 -41.43
CA ASN A 582 5.71 -29.37 -40.66
C ASN A 582 6.36 -29.49 -39.26
N ILE A 583 6.67 -28.36 -38.63
CA ILE A 583 7.16 -28.32 -37.25
C ILE A 583 5.99 -27.91 -36.35
N PRO A 584 5.30 -28.87 -35.69
CA PRO A 584 4.16 -28.57 -34.84
C PRO A 584 4.63 -27.92 -33.54
N VAL A 585 4.21 -26.69 -33.28
CA VAL A 585 4.51 -26.00 -32.01
C VAL A 585 3.24 -25.51 -31.34
N SER A 586 3.26 -25.50 -30.00
CA SER A 586 2.17 -24.96 -29.18
C SER A 586 2.56 -23.61 -28.63
N VAL A 587 1.64 -22.64 -28.64
CA VAL A 587 1.84 -21.33 -28.03
C VAL A 587 1.10 -21.27 -26.70
N VAL A 588 1.83 -20.90 -25.65
CA VAL A 588 1.31 -20.65 -24.31
C VAL A 588 1.34 -19.14 -24.05
N SER A 589 0.17 -18.57 -23.78
CA SER A 589 0.08 -17.23 -23.19
C SER A 589 0.29 -17.38 -21.69
N MET A 590 1.22 -16.62 -21.12
CA MET A 590 1.60 -16.69 -19.71
C MET A 590 1.47 -15.32 -19.03
N PRO A 591 0.26 -14.72 -18.99
CA PRO A 591 0.05 -13.37 -18.50
C PRO A 591 0.48 -13.18 -17.04
N SER A 592 0.42 -14.22 -16.18
CA SER A 592 0.83 -14.13 -14.78
C SER A 592 1.52 -15.40 -14.27
N TRP A 593 2.76 -15.24 -13.82
CA TRP A 593 3.53 -16.33 -13.19
C TRP A 593 2.95 -16.70 -11.84
N ASP A 594 2.57 -15.69 -11.04
CA ASP A 594 2.07 -15.87 -9.66
C ASP A 594 0.80 -16.71 -9.65
N LEU A 595 -0.16 -16.38 -10.54
CA LEU A 595 -1.41 -17.13 -10.68
C LEU A 595 -1.17 -18.54 -11.23
N PHE A 596 -0.20 -18.71 -12.14
CA PHE A 596 0.13 -20.03 -12.68
C PHE A 596 0.80 -20.91 -11.63
N GLU A 597 1.70 -20.35 -10.82
CA GLU A 597 2.37 -21.07 -9.76
C GLU A 597 1.43 -21.53 -8.65
N ALA A 598 0.32 -20.82 -8.44
CA ALA A 598 -0.75 -21.23 -7.53
C ALA A 598 -1.59 -22.42 -8.03
N GLN A 599 -1.49 -22.80 -9.31
CA GLN A 599 -2.30 -23.89 -9.87
C GLN A 599 -1.81 -25.27 -9.45
N SER A 600 -2.70 -26.26 -9.54
CA SER A 600 -2.33 -27.66 -9.31
C SER A 600 -1.25 -28.13 -10.29
N LYS A 601 -0.39 -29.07 -9.85
CA LYS A 601 0.61 -29.70 -10.73
C LYS A 601 -0.02 -30.30 -12.00
N ALA A 602 -1.20 -30.91 -11.88
CA ALA A 602 -1.91 -31.48 -13.02
C ALA A 602 -2.26 -30.41 -14.07
N TYR A 603 -2.68 -29.22 -13.63
CA TYR A 603 -2.94 -28.11 -14.54
C TYR A 603 -1.64 -27.59 -15.16
N LYS A 604 -0.59 -27.35 -14.35
CA LYS A 604 0.71 -26.90 -14.86
C LYS A 604 1.26 -27.86 -15.92
N ASP A 605 1.18 -29.17 -15.67
CA ASP A 605 1.64 -30.21 -16.60
C ASP A 605 0.75 -30.29 -17.87
N SER A 606 -0.50 -29.83 -17.81
CA SER A 606 -1.40 -29.73 -18.99
C SER A 606 -1.05 -28.55 -19.91
N VAL A 607 -0.44 -27.49 -19.37
CA VAL A 607 0.00 -26.30 -20.11
C VAL A 607 1.46 -26.45 -20.56
N LEU A 608 2.34 -26.85 -19.65
CA LEU A 608 3.78 -27.05 -19.88
C LEU A 608 4.10 -28.55 -19.86
N THR A 609 3.66 -29.27 -20.88
CA THR A 609 3.77 -30.72 -20.98
C THR A 609 5.20 -31.21 -20.65
N PRO A 610 5.40 -32.03 -19.60
CA PRO A 610 6.74 -32.42 -19.17
C PRO A 610 7.55 -33.20 -20.20
N LYS A 611 6.89 -33.84 -21.17
CA LYS A 611 7.53 -34.57 -22.28
C LYS A 611 8.19 -33.64 -23.30
N VAL A 612 7.67 -32.41 -23.47
CA VAL A 612 8.17 -31.46 -24.47
C VAL A 612 9.25 -30.61 -23.80
N LYS A 613 10.51 -30.93 -24.12
CA LYS A 613 11.70 -30.31 -23.50
C LYS A 613 12.16 -29.08 -24.26
N THR A 614 11.99 -29.06 -25.58
CA THR A 614 12.27 -27.89 -26.40
C THR A 614 11.25 -26.78 -26.11
N ARG A 615 11.70 -25.73 -25.42
CA ARG A 615 10.87 -24.61 -24.97
C ARG A 615 11.59 -23.29 -25.25
N LEU A 616 10.89 -22.34 -25.87
CA LEU A 616 11.41 -20.99 -26.09
C LEU A 616 10.54 -19.98 -25.36
N ALA A 617 11.12 -19.27 -24.39
CA ALA A 617 10.49 -18.11 -23.77
C ALA A 617 10.73 -16.84 -24.61
N ILE A 618 9.72 -15.98 -24.75
CA ILE A 618 9.77 -14.77 -25.57
C ILE A 618 9.13 -13.62 -24.78
N GLU A 619 9.96 -12.65 -24.37
CA GLU A 619 9.48 -11.50 -23.60
C GLU A 619 10.40 -10.29 -23.80
N MET A 620 9.85 -9.12 -24.11
CA MET A 620 10.60 -7.86 -24.18
C MET A 620 10.94 -7.30 -22.79
N ALA A 621 11.68 -8.08 -22.01
CA ALA A 621 12.14 -7.78 -20.66
C ALA A 621 13.40 -8.60 -20.36
N ALA A 622 13.98 -8.44 -19.17
CA ALA A 622 15.12 -9.22 -18.69
C ALA A 622 14.83 -10.73 -18.71
N SER A 623 15.86 -11.52 -19.03
CA SER A 623 15.76 -12.99 -19.07
C SER A 623 15.57 -13.64 -17.69
N LEU A 624 15.88 -12.90 -16.61
CA LEU A 624 15.92 -13.41 -15.24
C LEU A 624 14.61 -14.13 -14.84
N GLY A 625 14.73 -15.42 -14.52
CA GLY A 625 13.64 -16.27 -14.04
C GLY A 625 13.04 -17.20 -15.10
N TRP A 626 13.17 -16.89 -16.40
CA TRP A 626 12.55 -17.68 -17.47
C TRP A 626 13.09 -19.12 -17.55
N ASP A 627 14.34 -19.34 -17.14
CA ASP A 627 14.96 -20.67 -17.07
C ASP A 627 14.17 -21.67 -16.19
N HIS A 628 13.35 -21.17 -15.27
CA HIS A 628 12.43 -22.00 -14.49
C HIS A 628 11.40 -22.75 -15.37
N TYR A 629 10.95 -22.12 -16.46
CA TYR A 629 9.93 -22.66 -17.35
C TYR A 629 10.51 -23.35 -18.59
N THR A 630 11.63 -22.84 -19.10
CA THR A 630 12.28 -23.36 -20.31
C THR A 630 13.14 -24.59 -20.01
N GLY A 631 13.79 -24.63 -18.84
CA GLY A 631 14.67 -25.73 -18.44
C GLY A 631 15.93 -25.86 -19.29
N GLU A 632 16.72 -26.91 -19.04
CA GLU A 632 18.06 -27.10 -19.62
C GLU A 632 18.11 -27.27 -21.15
N HIS A 633 16.99 -27.69 -21.75
CA HIS A 633 16.85 -27.90 -23.21
C HIS A 633 16.11 -26.75 -23.90
N GLY A 634 15.75 -25.72 -23.15
CA GLY A 634 15.08 -24.55 -23.69
C GLY A 634 16.03 -23.37 -23.94
N ALA A 635 15.47 -22.28 -24.43
CA ALA A 635 16.16 -20.99 -24.50
C ALA A 635 15.22 -19.83 -24.21
N VAL A 636 15.82 -18.66 -24.03
CA VAL A 636 15.12 -17.41 -23.74
C VAL A 636 15.42 -16.39 -24.85
N HIS A 637 14.38 -15.70 -25.31
CA HIS A 637 14.46 -14.56 -26.22
C HIS A 637 13.97 -13.32 -25.47
N CYS A 638 14.92 -12.66 -24.80
CA CYS A 638 14.73 -11.54 -23.90
C CYS A 638 15.77 -10.45 -24.16
N ILE A 639 15.67 -9.35 -23.41
CA ILE A 639 16.54 -8.19 -23.50
C ILE A 639 17.33 -8.05 -22.19
N ASP A 640 18.65 -8.25 -22.22
CA ASP A 640 19.53 -8.15 -21.03
C ASP A 640 20.43 -6.90 -21.04
N GLY A 641 20.01 -5.86 -21.74
CA GLY A 641 20.65 -4.55 -21.75
C GLY A 641 19.61 -3.44 -21.88
N PHE A 642 19.98 -2.19 -21.59
CA PHE A 642 19.06 -1.08 -21.77
C PHE A 642 18.62 -0.92 -23.23
N GLY A 643 17.46 -0.28 -23.42
CA GLY A 643 16.89 0.00 -24.72
C GLY A 643 17.61 1.08 -25.53
N ALA A 644 16.93 1.61 -26.55
CA ALA A 644 17.47 2.64 -27.44
C ALA A 644 16.38 3.62 -27.88
N SER A 645 16.74 4.88 -28.12
CA SER A 645 15.83 5.85 -28.75
C SER A 645 15.78 5.60 -30.26
N GLY A 646 14.59 5.35 -30.78
CA GLY A 646 14.35 5.14 -32.19
C GLY A 646 12.90 4.76 -32.48
N ALA A 647 12.53 4.74 -33.76
CA ALA A 647 11.22 4.26 -34.17
C ALA A 647 10.99 2.83 -33.65
N MET A 648 9.81 2.56 -33.10
CA MET A 648 9.45 1.27 -32.47
C MET A 648 9.89 0.08 -33.33
N ASP A 649 9.46 0.01 -34.58
CA ASP A 649 9.79 -1.12 -35.48
C ASP A 649 11.30 -1.32 -35.64
N LYS A 650 12.07 -0.22 -35.70
CA LYS A 650 13.53 -0.31 -35.77
C LYS A 650 14.11 -0.85 -34.47
N VAL A 651 13.64 -0.37 -33.32
CA VAL A 651 14.09 -0.88 -32.01
C VAL A 651 13.79 -2.39 -31.93
N LEU A 652 12.56 -2.82 -32.20
CA LEU A 652 12.17 -4.22 -32.12
C LEU A 652 13.00 -5.12 -33.04
N ASN A 653 13.25 -4.67 -34.28
CA ASN A 653 14.09 -5.39 -35.24
C ASN A 653 15.53 -5.56 -34.76
N GLU A 654 16.15 -4.51 -34.21
CA GLU A 654 17.55 -4.56 -33.74
C GLU A 654 17.71 -5.47 -32.50
N TYR A 655 16.70 -5.53 -31.63
CA TYR A 655 16.67 -6.49 -30.51
C TYR A 655 16.23 -7.90 -30.93
N GLY A 656 15.89 -8.11 -32.20
CA GLY A 656 15.59 -9.43 -32.76
C GLY A 656 14.18 -9.95 -32.51
N PHE A 657 13.23 -9.09 -32.12
CA PHE A 657 11.82 -9.45 -31.93
C PHE A 657 11.08 -9.52 -33.27
N THR A 658 11.49 -10.47 -34.11
CA THR A 658 10.93 -10.71 -35.44
C THR A 658 10.58 -12.17 -35.61
N THR A 659 9.55 -12.46 -36.43
CA THR A 659 9.08 -13.82 -36.68
C THR A 659 10.22 -14.73 -37.15
N ASP A 660 11.03 -14.26 -38.11
CA ASP A 660 12.17 -15.00 -38.65
C ASP A 660 13.19 -15.41 -37.58
N GLN A 661 13.46 -14.53 -36.62
CA GLN A 661 14.41 -14.79 -35.56
C GLN A 661 13.88 -15.81 -34.55
N ILE A 662 12.58 -15.75 -34.23
CA ILE A 662 11.92 -16.75 -33.38
C ILE A 662 11.92 -18.12 -34.07
N VAL A 663 11.51 -18.19 -35.35
CA VAL A 663 11.55 -19.41 -36.17
C VAL A 663 12.96 -20.02 -36.19
N THR A 664 13.98 -19.19 -36.40
CA THR A 664 15.39 -19.61 -36.43
C THR A 664 15.83 -20.21 -35.09
N LYS A 665 15.47 -19.57 -33.96
CA LYS A 665 15.81 -20.08 -32.62
C LYS A 665 15.14 -21.43 -32.34
N VAL A 666 13.86 -21.59 -32.68
CA VAL A 666 13.13 -22.86 -32.47
C VAL A 666 13.77 -23.99 -33.26
N LYS A 667 14.08 -23.78 -34.54
CA LYS A 667 14.77 -24.77 -35.37
C LYS A 667 16.14 -25.14 -34.82
N GLY A 668 16.88 -24.15 -34.31
CA GLY A 668 18.17 -24.38 -33.66
C GLY A 668 18.05 -25.29 -32.44
N LEU A 669 17.05 -25.07 -31.59
CA LEU A 669 16.81 -25.92 -30.41
C LEU A 669 16.47 -27.36 -30.79
N LEU A 670 15.59 -27.56 -31.77
CA LEU A 670 15.19 -28.89 -32.26
C LEU A 670 16.34 -29.68 -32.90
N GLN A 671 17.41 -29.01 -33.33
CA GLN A 671 18.61 -29.66 -33.85
C GLN A 671 19.63 -30.01 -32.75
N SER A 672 19.47 -29.42 -31.55
CA SER A 672 20.35 -29.62 -30.40
C SER A 672 19.81 -30.60 -29.35
N GLU A 673 18.53 -30.98 -29.49
CA GLU A 673 17.89 -32.09 -28.76
C GLU A 673 18.33 -33.45 -29.34
#